data_AF-A0A8T6PIX5-F1
#
_entry.id   AF-A0A8T6PIX5-F1
#
_cell.length_a   1.000
_cell.length_b   1.000
_cell.length_c   1.000
_cell.angle_alpha   90.00
_cell.angle_beta   90.00
_cell.angle_gamma   90.00
#
_symmetry.space_group_name_H-M   'P 1'
#
loop_
_entity.id
_entity.type
_entity.pdbx_description
1 polymer ?
#
loop_
_entity_poly.entity_id
_entity_poly.type
_entity_poly.pdbx_seq_one_letter_code
_entity_poly.pdbx_strand_id
1 'polypeptide(L)'
;MNEYPSDAFEEEPFRDESSTFEGDIGADESAANQHSAAERDFVFEDLTLAQAVGLLIYRPGRVSRELFRIIINADRELEPFGDDKTKSQGGSDWDEDTTPDAEYDGRGVYQRTTVTGDATYDNSWGAGRALSAAFARYIRFDREKAGLALLLLFAIIFALVGANILRDAALDPVKREQNNLDGSEFWLVLAGLTFVSYMYIRSREWWSRQMERLLGDPSGDVLDTSPGEQDVTAETSAPATQRGGFSLTTRSVFAWAENHSMNLFLVPVALLLSWLAYDRNVRTDVSGEVAGIELTTAGVFAWFIAIALWGIIFALDLNQLYRRLFIERQSVDAALEIQMPRFRWRWTYLALLAVMLVAFYFRTDSFSEVPPEMTSDHIEKLIDAVKVDNGNYAVFFPNNGGREAFQMYVVAAIADWMGVGFNFDALKYATIIEGLLTVFLSYWVAKEVVGRETEEDDRLGDWVGLSMAALMAISSWHTLLSRLGLRIVLTPLTVLLVVYFLVRAIRYNRRADFIWLGLVLGAGTYFYQANRMLPIVVVIGIGLAIVFKTRWRPYPVWRYSTHLLMTGVIAIVVYLPMYRYSQEFPREFWNRTYGRMFGDKVDTNCPDDPGEFCPPSIPEVLDLLTESGYGPDTDMTGYEAIRANYWDAFTSYIWEGDGQWITNGGGYPALDSRTAALYLLGLLGWLLLLAKRRDIALAVIPVGLLVMILPSALAIAPYLDENPSFTRISGTLVFVFLMAAFPLGMLARQIVEAGYGQRAYFGIATLMVAFFVYDAARPNYDAYFETYQEGYAYTWRPYRQIAAPLKDFAEGRGSFGNAFYVHRVHWLDHRILGSVAGDFNWPNGLVEVDHVYQFIMQNEGTAYAYDPEKPLLFYVYETDLYSQNFLETNFPGGQFRHIVVPDDENFVVYEAPAGWNWLASWATTETAELGCITNCVPGPR
;
A
#
# COMPACT_ATOMS: atom_id res chain seq x y z
N MET A 1 -52.62 -19.78 -65.39
CA MET A 1 -53.56 -19.33 -64.35
C MET A 1 -53.30 -20.23 -63.14
N ASN A 2 -52.19 -20.05 -62.40
CA ASN A 2 -51.83 -18.94 -61.49
C ASN A 2 -52.36 -19.22 -60.07
N GLU A 3 -51.64 -19.04 -58.95
CA GLU A 3 -50.27 -18.49 -58.72
C GLU A 3 -49.66 -18.95 -57.36
N TYR A 4 -48.36 -18.62 -57.12
CA TYR A 4 -47.48 -18.83 -55.93
C TYR A 4 -47.88 -18.01 -54.66
N PRO A 5 -47.13 -17.94 -53.51
CA PRO A 5 -45.87 -18.61 -53.01
C PRO A 5 -46.03 -19.24 -51.57
N SER A 6 -45.02 -19.23 -50.66
CA SER A 6 -43.89 -20.19 -50.41
C SER A 6 -42.86 -19.55 -49.44
N ASP A 7 -42.12 -20.17 -48.50
CA ASP A 7 -42.09 -21.50 -47.82
C ASP A 7 -41.15 -21.42 -46.55
N ALA A 8 -40.78 -22.54 -45.88
CA ALA A 8 -40.10 -22.58 -44.56
C ALA A 8 -38.59 -22.99 -44.54
N PHE A 9 -37.93 -22.86 -43.37
CA PHE A 9 -36.51 -23.21 -43.07
C PHE A 9 -36.42 -24.30 -41.97
N GLU A 10 -35.51 -25.27 -42.11
CA GLU A 10 -35.06 -26.18 -41.01
C GLU A 10 -33.62 -26.73 -41.26
N GLU A 11 -33.09 -27.50 -40.29
CA GLU A 11 -31.65 -27.63 -39.96
C GLU A 11 -30.84 -28.81 -40.61
N GLU A 12 -29.59 -28.99 -40.13
CA GLU A 12 -28.64 -30.15 -40.20
C GLU A 12 -27.41 -30.07 -41.17
N PRO A 13 -26.34 -30.89 -41.02
CA PRO A 13 -25.56 -31.18 -39.80
C PRO A 13 -24.02 -31.32 -40.02
N PHE A 14 -23.41 -32.41 -39.52
CA PHE A 14 -21.99 -32.70 -39.27
C PHE A 14 -21.18 -33.29 -40.47
N ARG A 15 -19.85 -33.42 -40.26
CA ARG A 15 -18.85 -34.10 -41.10
C ARG A 15 -19.13 -35.60 -41.35
N ASP A 16 -18.64 -36.16 -42.47
CA ASP A 16 -17.45 -37.05 -42.49
C ASP A 16 -16.92 -37.27 -43.94
N GLU A 17 -15.96 -38.21 -44.10
CA GLU A 17 -15.33 -38.74 -45.35
C GLU A 17 -14.05 -38.05 -45.87
N SER A 18 -13.10 -38.76 -46.49
CA SER A 18 -12.71 -40.19 -46.45
C SER A 18 -11.27 -40.35 -47.01
N SER A 19 -10.73 -41.56 -47.02
CA SER A 19 -9.30 -41.85 -47.27
C SER A 19 -8.96 -42.27 -48.72
N THR A 20 -7.65 -42.29 -49.02
CA THR A 20 -6.94 -43.09 -50.06
C THR A 20 -7.24 -42.87 -51.55
N PHE A 21 -6.22 -42.46 -52.32
CA PHE A 21 -5.67 -43.29 -53.41
C PHE A 21 -4.25 -42.86 -53.85
N GLU A 22 -3.46 -43.81 -54.38
CA GLU A 22 -2.09 -43.65 -54.92
C GLU A 22 -2.08 -43.59 -56.47
N GLY A 23 -0.94 -43.22 -57.09
CA GLY A 23 -0.68 -43.33 -58.53
C GLY A 23 -0.40 -41.99 -59.23
N ASP A 24 0.81 -41.43 -59.35
CA ASP A 24 2.15 -41.92 -59.80
C ASP A 24 2.47 -41.53 -61.28
N ILE A 25 3.77 -41.51 -61.62
CA ILE A 25 4.44 -41.25 -62.93
C ILE A 25 4.88 -39.79 -63.21
N GLY A 26 6.20 -39.59 -63.36
CA GLY A 26 6.80 -38.45 -64.08
C GLY A 26 8.27 -38.13 -63.73
N ALA A 27 9.24 -38.72 -64.45
CA ALA A 27 10.67 -38.36 -64.41
C ALA A 27 10.91 -36.90 -64.90
N ASP A 28 12.02 -36.18 -64.64
CA ASP A 28 13.42 -36.60 -64.84
C ASP A 28 14.49 -35.62 -64.29
N GLU A 29 15.74 -36.08 -64.30
CA GLU A 29 17.05 -35.39 -64.29
C GLU A 29 17.26 -33.88 -63.97
N SER A 30 17.94 -33.66 -62.83
CA SER A 30 19.28 -33.03 -62.74
C SER A 30 19.53 -31.50 -62.71
N ALA A 31 20.50 -31.16 -61.85
CA ALA A 31 21.57 -30.16 -62.01
C ALA A 31 21.38 -28.65 -61.73
N ALA A 32 22.42 -28.14 -61.06
CA ALA A 32 22.99 -26.78 -61.08
C ALA A 32 22.57 -25.75 -60.01
N ASN A 33 23.39 -25.69 -58.94
CA ASN A 33 23.51 -24.54 -58.05
C ASN A 33 23.94 -23.27 -58.82
N GLN A 34 23.08 -22.25 -58.85
CA GLN A 34 23.49 -20.84 -58.91
C GLN A 34 22.58 -20.00 -58.02
N HIS A 35 22.87 -19.97 -56.71
CA HIS A 35 22.33 -18.91 -55.84
C HIS A 35 23.13 -17.62 -56.08
N SER A 36 22.67 -16.81 -57.03
CA SER A 36 22.92 -15.37 -56.94
C SER A 36 22.16 -14.85 -55.72
N ALA A 37 22.88 -14.37 -54.71
CA ALA A 37 22.28 -13.63 -53.60
C ALA A 37 21.75 -12.29 -54.14
N ALA A 38 20.49 -12.29 -54.57
CA ALA A 38 19.77 -11.07 -54.85
C ALA A 38 19.57 -10.33 -53.53
N GLU A 39 20.40 -9.31 -53.29
CA GLU A 39 20.23 -8.33 -52.24
C GLU A 39 18.87 -7.64 -52.45
N ARG A 40 17.82 -8.14 -51.79
CA ARG A 40 16.49 -7.52 -51.89
C ARG A 40 16.56 -6.16 -51.22
N ASP A 41 16.31 -5.12 -52.01
CA ASP A 41 16.15 -3.77 -51.48
C ASP A 41 15.08 -3.74 -50.39
N PHE A 42 15.38 -2.97 -49.35
CA PHE A 42 14.62 -2.93 -48.12
C PHE A 42 13.36 -2.07 -48.29
N VAL A 43 12.19 -2.71 -48.46
CA VAL A 43 10.90 -2.03 -48.64
C VAL A 43 10.33 -1.61 -47.28
N PHE A 44 10.12 -0.31 -47.09
CA PHE A 44 9.65 0.25 -45.81
C PHE A 44 8.15 -0.01 -45.56
N GLU A 45 7.38 -0.19 -46.64
CA GLU A 45 5.93 -0.41 -46.64
C GLU A 45 5.50 -1.77 -46.06
N ASP A 46 6.39 -2.77 -46.08
CA ASP A 46 6.13 -4.12 -45.56
C ASP A 46 6.24 -4.21 -44.02
N LEU A 47 6.63 -3.12 -43.34
CA LEU A 47 6.79 -3.08 -41.89
C LEU A 47 5.46 -2.69 -41.21
N THR A 48 5.00 -3.50 -40.26
CA THR A 48 3.95 -3.04 -39.32
C THR A 48 4.43 -1.80 -38.56
N LEU A 49 3.52 -0.94 -38.11
CA LEU A 49 3.87 0.27 -37.34
C LEU A 49 4.83 -0.01 -36.17
N ALA A 50 4.64 -1.14 -35.47
CA ALA A 50 5.53 -1.56 -34.39
C ALA A 50 6.95 -1.94 -34.87
N GLN A 51 7.08 -2.59 -36.03
CA GLN A 51 8.37 -2.90 -36.65
C GLN A 51 9.03 -1.63 -37.22
N ALA A 52 8.28 -0.75 -37.89
CA ALA A 52 8.77 0.53 -38.40
C ALA A 52 9.30 1.43 -37.28
N VAL A 53 8.57 1.55 -36.16
CA VAL A 53 9.02 2.23 -34.94
C VAL A 53 10.24 1.51 -34.34
N GLY A 54 10.25 0.17 -34.26
CA GLY A 54 11.41 -0.61 -33.84
C GLY A 54 12.66 -0.38 -34.71
N LEU A 55 12.48 -0.14 -36.00
CA LEU A 55 13.57 0.07 -36.96
C LEU A 55 14.10 1.51 -36.91
N LEU A 56 13.21 2.49 -36.68
CA LEU A 56 13.55 3.87 -36.32
C LEU A 56 14.38 3.90 -35.02
N ILE A 57 14.04 3.08 -34.02
CA ILE A 57 14.80 2.90 -32.77
C ILE A 57 16.19 2.26 -33.04
N TYR A 58 16.25 1.25 -33.90
CA TYR A 58 17.47 0.50 -34.18
C TYR A 58 18.49 1.29 -35.02
N ARG A 59 18.10 1.82 -36.19
CA ARG A 59 18.99 2.55 -37.11
C ARG A 59 18.40 3.91 -37.53
N PRO A 60 18.25 4.88 -36.60
CA PRO A 60 17.63 6.18 -36.90
C PRO A 60 18.29 6.89 -38.08
N GLY A 61 19.62 6.88 -38.19
CA GLY A 61 20.37 7.50 -39.29
C GLY A 61 20.37 6.72 -40.62
N ARG A 62 19.76 5.53 -40.71
CA ARG A 62 19.47 4.84 -41.99
C ARG A 62 18.02 5.09 -42.37
N VAL A 63 17.11 4.93 -41.40
CA VAL A 63 15.68 5.26 -41.55
C VAL A 63 15.48 6.71 -41.97
N SER A 64 16.16 7.68 -41.34
CA SER A 64 16.07 9.09 -41.72
C SER A 64 16.58 9.36 -43.13
N ARG A 65 17.55 8.59 -43.64
CA ARG A 65 18.05 8.71 -45.02
C ARG A 65 17.06 8.13 -46.03
N GLU A 66 16.42 7.01 -45.73
CA GLU A 66 15.38 6.46 -46.62
C GLU A 66 14.08 7.27 -46.57
N LEU A 67 13.63 7.75 -45.39
CA LEU A 67 12.52 8.71 -45.30
C LEU A 67 12.81 10.00 -46.06
N PHE A 68 14.04 10.53 -45.97
CA PHE A 68 14.46 11.71 -46.73
C PHE A 68 14.52 11.42 -48.24
N ARG A 69 14.93 10.22 -48.67
CA ARG A 69 14.82 9.77 -50.08
C ARG A 69 13.37 9.67 -50.54
N ILE A 70 12.47 9.09 -49.75
CA ILE A 70 11.04 8.98 -50.09
C ILE A 70 10.42 10.38 -50.22
N ILE A 71 10.69 11.28 -49.26
CA ILE A 71 10.20 12.67 -49.28
C ILE A 71 10.73 13.45 -50.49
N ILE A 72 11.95 13.16 -50.97
CA ILE A 72 12.55 13.84 -52.14
C ILE A 72 12.19 13.19 -53.48
N ASN A 73 11.92 11.88 -53.49
CA ASN A 73 11.57 11.13 -54.71
C ASN A 73 10.06 11.08 -55.00
N ALA A 74 9.22 11.66 -54.13
CA ALA A 74 7.76 11.66 -54.30
C ALA A 74 7.26 12.37 -55.59
N ASP A 75 8.08 13.27 -56.17
CA ASP A 75 7.73 14.09 -57.35
C ASP A 75 8.20 13.49 -58.70
N ARG A 76 8.22 12.15 -58.84
CA ARG A 76 8.37 11.50 -60.16
C ARG A 76 7.21 10.56 -60.47
N GLU A 77 6.16 11.16 -61.03
CA GLU A 77 5.10 10.42 -61.71
C GLU A 77 5.66 9.62 -62.91
N LEU A 78 5.22 8.37 -62.95
CA LEU A 78 5.07 7.47 -64.10
C LEU A 78 5.39 8.03 -65.50
N GLU A 79 6.38 7.43 -66.17
CA GLU A 79 6.28 7.18 -67.62
C GLU A 79 6.21 5.67 -67.88
N PRO A 80 5.42 5.21 -68.89
CA PRO A 80 5.11 3.80 -69.08
C PRO A 80 6.22 3.05 -69.83
N PHE A 81 6.27 1.72 -69.60
CA PHE A 81 7.09 0.79 -70.36
C PHE A 81 6.88 0.95 -71.88
N GLY A 82 7.98 1.12 -72.62
CA GLY A 82 8.00 1.10 -74.08
C GLY A 82 9.21 0.30 -74.59
N ASP A 83 8.95 -0.66 -75.47
CA ASP A 83 9.97 -1.40 -76.21
C ASP A 83 10.84 -0.46 -77.08
N ASP A 84 12.15 -0.69 -77.19
CA ASP A 84 12.65 -1.37 -78.40
C ASP A 84 14.11 -1.89 -78.36
N LYS A 85 14.28 -3.01 -79.07
CA LYS A 85 15.46 -3.58 -79.75
C LYS A 85 16.84 -2.91 -79.65
N THR A 86 17.82 -3.77 -79.35
CA THR A 86 19.14 -3.92 -79.98
C THR A 86 19.80 -2.73 -80.70
N LYS A 87 21.01 -2.34 -80.24
CA LYS A 87 22.14 -2.17 -81.16
C LYS A 87 23.51 -2.31 -80.48
N SER A 88 24.45 -2.81 -81.27
CA SER A 88 25.86 -3.05 -80.96
C SER A 88 26.73 -1.80 -81.14
N GLN A 89 28.05 -1.96 -80.88
CA GLN A 89 29.17 -0.99 -80.99
C GLN A 89 29.39 -0.17 -79.71
N GLY A 90 30.62 -0.07 -79.16
CA GLY A 90 31.84 -0.82 -79.46
C GLY A 90 33.12 -0.20 -78.89
N GLY A 91 34.07 -1.05 -78.51
CA GLY A 91 35.51 -0.84 -78.75
C GLY A 91 36.40 -0.34 -77.60
N SER A 92 37.59 -0.96 -77.49
CA SER A 92 38.89 -0.44 -76.98
C SER A 92 38.96 0.10 -75.53
N ASP A 93 39.96 -0.19 -74.69
CA ASP A 93 41.30 -0.80 -74.85
C ASP A 93 41.52 -1.88 -73.74
N TRP A 94 42.29 -2.97 -73.93
CA TRP A 94 43.76 -3.10 -73.73
C TRP A 94 44.25 -2.45 -72.39
N ASP A 95 45.03 -3.09 -71.51
CA ASP A 95 45.97 -4.23 -71.68
C ASP A 95 46.10 -5.13 -70.43
N GLU A 96 46.63 -6.34 -70.69
CA GLU A 96 47.51 -7.24 -69.88
C GLU A 96 47.36 -7.25 -68.35
N ASP A 97 46.94 -8.34 -67.70
CA ASP A 97 47.53 -9.71 -67.68
C ASP A 97 48.93 -9.78 -67.04
N THR A 98 49.00 -10.20 -65.78
CA THR A 98 49.71 -11.43 -65.38
C THR A 98 49.67 -11.67 -63.86
N THR A 99 49.47 -12.94 -63.53
CA THR A 99 49.49 -13.56 -62.18
C THR A 99 50.84 -14.32 -62.02
N PRO A 100 51.09 -15.22 -61.03
CA PRO A 100 50.57 -15.41 -59.66
C PRO A 100 51.68 -15.67 -58.59
N ASP A 101 51.24 -16.11 -57.39
CA ASP A 101 51.83 -17.15 -56.52
C ASP A 101 52.83 -16.86 -55.38
N ALA A 102 52.60 -17.63 -54.28
CA ALA A 102 53.54 -18.14 -53.25
C ALA A 102 54.20 -17.14 -52.27
N GLU A 103 54.52 -17.47 -51.00
CA GLU A 103 54.04 -18.50 -50.04
C GLU A 103 54.58 -18.13 -48.62
N TYR A 104 53.91 -18.60 -47.55
CA TYR A 104 54.40 -18.90 -46.17
C TYR A 104 55.28 -17.96 -45.29
N ASP A 105 54.86 -17.93 -44.00
CA ASP A 105 55.62 -17.85 -42.73
C ASP A 105 56.13 -16.50 -42.14
N GLY A 106 56.37 -16.51 -40.81
CA GLY A 106 57.62 -15.92 -40.30
C GLY A 106 57.55 -14.86 -39.17
N ARG A 107 56.89 -15.14 -38.06
CA ARG A 107 57.06 -14.53 -36.71
C ARG A 107 58.04 -13.33 -36.53
N GLY A 108 57.52 -12.24 -35.96
CA GLY A 108 58.11 -11.59 -34.77
C GLY A 108 59.04 -10.38 -35.00
N VAL A 109 58.66 -9.23 -34.44
CA VAL A 109 59.51 -8.03 -34.36
C VAL A 109 59.53 -7.48 -32.92
N TYR A 110 60.67 -7.66 -32.26
CA TYR A 110 61.16 -6.71 -31.26
C TYR A 110 62.04 -5.69 -31.98
N GLN A 111 61.83 -4.39 -31.76
CA GLN A 111 62.95 -3.46 -31.78
C GLN A 111 62.77 -2.35 -30.75
N ARG A 112 63.88 -2.04 -30.08
CA ARG A 112 64.02 -1.07 -28.99
C ARG A 112 65.08 -0.07 -29.45
N THR A 113 64.75 1.21 -29.46
CA THR A 113 65.73 2.27 -29.74
C THR A 113 65.69 3.31 -28.65
N THR A 114 66.80 3.43 -27.93
CA THR A 114 67.04 4.44 -26.88
C THR A 114 67.55 5.74 -27.50
N VAL A 115 67.07 6.88 -27.00
CA VAL A 115 67.77 8.17 -27.11
C VAL A 115 67.85 8.77 -25.70
N THR A 116 69.07 9.07 -25.27
CA THR A 116 69.37 9.79 -24.02
C THR A 116 69.34 11.29 -24.28
N GLY A 117 68.67 12.05 -23.40
CA GLY A 117 68.69 13.51 -23.39
C GLY A 117 68.97 14.01 -21.99
N ASP A 118 69.99 14.86 -21.85
CA ASP A 118 70.50 15.33 -20.56
C ASP A 118 69.62 16.43 -19.93
N ALA A 119 69.81 16.67 -18.63
CA ALA A 119 68.93 17.51 -17.82
C ALA A 119 69.33 18.99 -17.76
N THR A 120 68.34 19.90 -17.81
CA THR A 120 68.36 21.15 -17.02
C THR A 120 66.95 21.62 -16.64
N TYR A 121 66.76 21.78 -15.33
CA TYR A 121 65.71 22.51 -14.60
C TYR A 121 64.75 23.45 -15.37
N ASP A 122 63.46 23.20 -15.22
CA ASP A 122 62.51 24.21 -14.74
C ASP A 122 61.57 23.56 -13.70
N ASN A 123 61.61 24.06 -12.47
CA ASN A 123 60.90 23.50 -11.32
C ASN A 123 59.79 24.46 -10.85
N SER A 124 58.75 24.58 -11.67
CA SER A 124 57.44 25.07 -11.25
C SER A 124 56.34 24.29 -11.99
N TRP A 125 55.11 24.24 -11.47
CA TRP A 125 53.94 23.51 -12.02
C TRP A 125 53.89 21.97 -11.90
N GLY A 126 54.83 21.31 -11.22
CA GLY A 126 54.80 19.85 -11.00
C GLY A 126 53.61 19.35 -10.14
N ALA A 127 53.31 20.03 -9.02
CA ALA A 127 52.31 19.56 -8.05
C ALA A 127 50.88 19.53 -8.61
N GLY A 128 50.48 20.56 -9.38
CA GLY A 128 49.15 20.63 -10.00
C GLY A 128 48.91 19.54 -11.04
N ARG A 129 49.94 19.18 -11.84
CA ARG A 129 49.84 18.09 -12.82
C ARG A 129 49.95 16.71 -12.19
N ALA A 130 50.67 16.55 -11.07
CA ALA A 130 50.70 15.29 -10.34
C ALA A 130 49.34 15.00 -9.66
N LEU A 131 48.73 16.01 -9.02
CA LEU A 131 47.39 15.91 -8.45
C LEU A 131 46.33 15.70 -9.54
N SER A 132 46.36 16.45 -10.64
CA SER A 132 45.38 16.26 -11.73
C SER A 132 45.56 14.95 -12.49
N ALA A 133 46.79 14.43 -12.65
CA ALA A 133 47.03 13.12 -13.24
C ALA A 133 46.69 11.96 -12.27
N ALA A 134 46.75 12.17 -10.95
CA ALA A 134 46.25 11.21 -9.98
C ALA A 134 44.71 11.18 -9.96
N PHE A 135 44.05 12.36 -9.96
CA PHE A 135 42.60 12.49 -10.10
C PHE A 135 42.10 11.90 -11.44
N ALA A 136 42.75 12.23 -12.56
CA ALA A 136 42.37 11.72 -13.88
C ALA A 136 42.60 10.21 -14.07
N ARG A 137 43.46 9.57 -13.26
CA ARG A 137 43.55 8.10 -13.19
C ARG A 137 42.42 7.48 -12.37
N TYR A 138 41.88 8.20 -11.38
CA TYR A 138 40.80 7.74 -10.51
C TYR A 138 39.39 8.03 -11.02
N ILE A 139 39.22 8.99 -11.95
CA ILE A 139 37.91 9.36 -12.52
C ILE A 139 37.85 8.88 -13.98
N ARG A 140 37.75 7.56 -14.16
CA ARG A 140 37.28 6.98 -15.43
C ARG A 140 35.77 6.79 -15.36
N PHE A 141 35.06 7.36 -16.33
CA PHE A 141 33.62 7.20 -16.49
C PHE A 141 33.23 6.89 -17.92
N ASP A 142 32.13 6.15 -18.04
CA ASP A 142 31.42 5.91 -19.27
C ASP A 142 30.64 7.18 -19.65
N ARG A 143 31.00 7.81 -20.77
CA ARG A 143 30.40 9.08 -21.23
C ARG A 143 28.93 8.93 -21.61
N GLU A 144 28.53 7.78 -22.15
CA GLU A 144 27.15 7.52 -22.55
C GLU A 144 26.27 7.33 -21.31
N LYS A 145 26.74 6.52 -20.35
CA LYS A 145 26.03 6.30 -19.09
C LYS A 145 25.99 7.54 -18.20
N ALA A 146 27.01 8.40 -18.25
CA ALA A 146 27.00 9.71 -17.61
C ALA A 146 26.01 10.67 -18.30
N GLY A 147 25.93 10.66 -19.64
CA GLY A 147 24.90 11.38 -20.39
C GLY A 147 23.48 10.95 -20.01
N LEU A 148 23.25 9.64 -19.86
CA LEU A 148 22.00 9.08 -19.36
C LEU A 148 21.68 9.52 -17.92
N ALA A 149 22.68 9.57 -17.03
CA ALA A 149 22.50 10.08 -15.66
C ALA A 149 22.10 11.56 -15.67
N LEU A 150 22.75 12.39 -16.50
CA LEU A 150 22.41 13.80 -16.67
C LEU A 150 21.01 13.99 -17.24
N LEU A 151 20.60 13.19 -18.24
CA LEU A 151 19.25 13.30 -18.83
C LEU A 151 18.16 12.97 -17.80
N LEU A 152 18.36 11.93 -16.99
CA LEU A 152 17.43 11.60 -15.90
C LEU A 152 17.45 12.66 -14.77
N LEU A 153 18.61 13.23 -14.45
CA LEU A 153 18.70 14.36 -13.52
C LEU A 153 17.94 15.59 -14.04
N PHE A 154 18.05 15.93 -15.32
CA PHE A 154 17.26 17.03 -15.92
C PHE A 154 15.76 16.75 -15.89
N ALA A 155 15.33 15.51 -16.15
CA ALA A 155 13.92 15.14 -15.99
C ALA A 155 13.43 15.40 -14.56
N ILE A 156 14.20 14.98 -13.54
CA ILE A 156 13.88 15.23 -12.12
C ILE A 156 13.87 16.74 -11.82
N ILE A 157 14.83 17.52 -12.33
CA ILE A 157 14.86 18.99 -12.14
C ILE A 157 13.61 19.66 -12.76
N PHE A 158 13.21 19.29 -13.97
CA PHE A 158 12.00 19.83 -14.59
C PHE A 158 10.74 19.43 -13.81
N ALA A 159 10.67 18.20 -13.30
CA ALA A 159 9.56 17.77 -12.44
C ALA A 159 9.53 18.53 -11.11
N LEU A 160 10.68 18.83 -10.51
CA LEU A 160 10.79 19.66 -9.31
C LEU A 160 10.32 21.09 -9.56
N VAL A 161 10.67 21.69 -10.70
CA VAL A 161 10.16 23.03 -11.07
C VAL A 161 8.64 22.99 -11.23
N GLY A 162 8.11 22.04 -12.01
CA GLY A 162 6.68 21.87 -12.22
C GLY A 162 5.91 21.61 -10.93
N ALA A 163 6.39 20.71 -10.06
CA ALA A 163 5.71 20.36 -8.81
C ALA A 163 5.78 21.48 -7.75
N ASN A 164 6.79 22.35 -7.75
CA ASN A 164 6.77 23.54 -6.91
C ASN A 164 5.70 24.54 -7.38
N ILE A 165 5.63 24.83 -8.68
CA ILE A 165 4.59 25.69 -9.27
C ILE A 165 3.20 25.10 -9.00
N LEU A 166 3.02 23.79 -9.19
CA LEU A 166 1.76 23.09 -8.93
C LEU A 166 1.36 23.17 -7.46
N ARG A 167 2.29 22.99 -6.52
CA ARG A 167 2.04 23.17 -5.07
C ARG A 167 1.61 24.60 -4.77
N ASP A 168 2.31 25.59 -5.29
CA ASP A 168 2.01 26.99 -4.99
C ASP A 168 0.66 27.42 -5.60
N ALA A 169 0.26 26.80 -6.73
CA ALA A 169 -1.08 26.92 -7.30
C ALA A 169 -2.15 26.18 -6.47
N ALA A 170 -1.86 24.99 -5.94
CA ALA A 170 -2.77 24.22 -5.08
C ALA A 170 -3.04 24.92 -3.73
N LEU A 171 -2.06 25.68 -3.21
CA LEU A 171 -2.22 26.42 -1.96
C LEU A 171 -2.96 27.77 -2.13
N ASP A 172 -3.11 28.27 -3.37
CA ASP A 172 -3.85 29.48 -3.70
C ASP A 172 -5.35 29.13 -3.93
N PRO A 173 -6.28 29.60 -3.07
CA PRO A 173 -7.71 29.27 -3.20
C PRO A 173 -8.32 29.74 -4.52
N VAL A 174 -7.86 30.87 -5.07
CA VAL A 174 -8.40 31.45 -6.32
C VAL A 174 -7.96 30.61 -7.51
N LYS A 175 -6.72 30.09 -7.49
CA LYS A 175 -6.24 29.16 -8.52
C LYS A 175 -6.89 27.78 -8.41
N ARG A 176 -7.16 27.29 -7.19
CA ARG A 176 -7.95 26.06 -6.96
C ARG A 176 -9.35 26.16 -7.58
N GLU A 177 -10.13 27.19 -7.23
CA GLU A 177 -11.48 27.40 -7.76
C GLU A 177 -11.50 27.46 -9.30
N GLN A 178 -10.47 28.06 -9.91
CA GLN A 178 -10.32 28.18 -11.36
C GLN A 178 -9.68 26.96 -12.04
N ASN A 179 -9.27 25.93 -11.29
CA ASN A 179 -8.46 24.79 -11.78
C ASN A 179 -7.21 25.23 -12.56
N ASN A 180 -6.58 26.33 -12.12
CA ASN A 180 -5.45 26.95 -12.80
C ASN A 180 -4.12 26.39 -12.26
N LEU A 181 -3.43 25.60 -13.09
CA LEU A 181 -2.17 24.93 -12.76
C LEU A 181 -0.91 25.84 -12.87
N ASP A 182 -1.09 27.13 -13.17
CA ASP A 182 -0.07 28.20 -13.17
C ASP A 182 1.14 27.93 -14.10
N GLY A 183 0.96 27.13 -15.15
CA GLY A 183 2.03 26.77 -16.10
C GLY A 183 2.90 25.60 -15.66
N SER A 184 2.58 24.94 -14.53
CA SER A 184 3.28 23.73 -14.08
C SER A 184 3.23 22.59 -15.11
N GLU A 185 2.16 22.51 -15.89
CA GLU A 185 1.93 21.50 -16.92
C GLU A 185 3.01 21.52 -18.00
N PHE A 186 3.55 22.68 -18.38
CA PHE A 186 4.66 22.79 -19.32
C PHE A 186 5.91 22.07 -18.81
N TRP A 187 6.27 22.31 -17.54
CA TRP A 187 7.44 21.72 -16.91
C TRP A 187 7.27 20.22 -16.65
N LEU A 188 6.08 19.78 -16.25
CA LEU A 188 5.75 18.37 -16.06
C LEU A 188 5.75 17.59 -17.39
N VAL A 189 5.23 18.18 -18.47
CA VAL A 189 5.32 17.59 -19.82
C VAL A 189 6.77 17.53 -20.28
N LEU A 190 7.57 18.59 -20.11
CA LEU A 190 9.00 18.60 -20.45
C LEU A 190 9.78 17.56 -19.65
N ALA A 191 9.48 17.39 -18.36
CA ALA A 191 10.03 16.34 -17.50
C ALA A 191 9.69 14.94 -18.03
N GLY A 192 8.41 14.71 -18.37
CA GLY A 192 7.93 13.46 -18.95
C GLY A 192 8.58 13.12 -20.28
N LEU A 193 8.68 14.09 -21.21
CA LEU A 193 9.37 13.92 -22.50
C LEU A 193 10.86 13.60 -22.32
N THR A 194 11.52 14.27 -21.36
CA THR A 194 12.93 14.02 -21.03
C THR A 194 13.12 12.62 -20.42
N PHE A 195 12.20 12.19 -19.56
CA PHE A 195 12.20 10.86 -18.95
C PHE A 195 11.93 9.74 -19.97
N VAL A 196 10.96 9.95 -20.87
CA VAL A 196 10.70 9.04 -22.01
C VAL A 196 11.93 8.95 -22.92
N SER A 197 12.61 10.07 -23.18
CA SER A 197 13.86 10.09 -23.96
C SER A 197 14.98 9.30 -23.27
N TYR A 198 15.11 9.40 -21.95
CA TYR A 198 16.03 8.58 -21.17
C TYR A 198 15.70 7.08 -21.27
N MET A 199 14.43 6.71 -21.06
CA MET A 199 13.96 5.32 -21.19
C MET A 199 14.17 4.77 -22.60
N TYR A 200 13.94 5.60 -23.63
CA TYR A 200 14.15 5.29 -25.04
C TYR A 200 15.63 4.97 -25.30
N ILE A 201 16.56 5.88 -24.97
CA ILE A 201 18.00 5.67 -25.20
C ILE A 201 18.48 4.45 -24.41
N ARG A 202 18.10 4.31 -23.13
CA ARG A 202 18.45 3.15 -22.29
C ARG A 202 17.83 1.83 -22.77
N SER A 203 16.80 1.85 -23.62
CA SER A 203 16.20 0.66 -24.22
C SER A 203 16.86 0.24 -25.54
N ARG A 204 17.76 1.05 -26.10
CA ARG A 204 18.31 0.86 -27.45
C ARG A 204 19.06 -0.45 -27.64
N GLU A 205 19.87 -0.88 -26.67
CA GLU A 205 20.57 -2.18 -26.69
C GLU A 205 19.63 -3.40 -26.53
N TRP A 206 18.44 -3.19 -25.97
CA TRP A 206 17.43 -4.25 -25.89
C TRP A 206 16.69 -4.35 -27.22
N TRP A 207 16.34 -3.21 -27.82
CA TRP A 207 15.76 -3.15 -29.16
C TRP A 207 16.70 -3.63 -30.24
N SER A 208 18.01 -3.33 -30.20
CA SER A 208 18.97 -3.86 -31.18
C SER A 208 18.97 -5.39 -31.18
N ARG A 209 19.07 -6.02 -30.00
CA ARG A 209 19.04 -7.49 -29.86
C ARG A 209 17.71 -8.12 -30.27
N GLN A 210 16.58 -7.42 -30.10
CA GLN A 210 15.29 -7.92 -30.60
C GLN A 210 15.14 -7.73 -32.11
N MET A 211 15.60 -6.61 -32.66
CA MET A 211 15.56 -6.37 -34.11
C MET A 211 16.57 -7.24 -34.85
N GLU A 212 17.74 -7.55 -34.27
CA GLU A 212 18.68 -8.57 -34.78
C GLU A 212 18.03 -9.96 -34.84
N ARG A 213 17.18 -10.33 -33.87
CA ARG A 213 16.39 -11.58 -33.91
C ARG A 213 15.22 -11.55 -34.90
N LEU A 214 14.70 -10.37 -35.23
CA LEU A 214 13.60 -10.19 -36.18
C LEU A 214 14.07 -9.98 -37.63
N LEU A 215 15.33 -9.60 -37.82
CA LEU A 215 15.93 -9.26 -39.12
C LEU A 215 17.13 -10.16 -39.49
N GLY A 216 17.49 -11.11 -38.63
CA GLY A 216 18.68 -11.97 -38.77
C GLY A 216 18.40 -13.31 -39.45
N ASP A 217 18.81 -13.39 -40.71
CA ASP A 217 19.21 -14.54 -41.54
C ASP A 217 18.31 -15.82 -41.64
N PRO A 218 17.76 -16.13 -42.84
CA PRO A 218 17.18 -17.43 -43.18
C PRO A 218 18.21 -18.51 -43.56
N SER A 219 19.50 -18.17 -43.74
CA SER A 219 20.57 -19.12 -44.00
C SER A 219 21.24 -19.55 -42.70
N GLY A 220 21.34 -20.86 -42.50
CA GLY A 220 21.66 -21.42 -41.19
C GLY A 220 23.15 -21.36 -40.86
N ASP A 221 23.48 -20.76 -39.73
CA ASP A 221 24.48 -21.31 -38.82
C ASP A 221 23.98 -21.20 -37.38
N VAL A 222 23.75 -22.35 -36.74
CA VAL A 222 23.26 -22.43 -35.37
C VAL A 222 24.43 -22.20 -34.42
N LEU A 223 24.71 -20.93 -34.11
CA LEU A 223 25.53 -20.59 -32.96
C LEU A 223 24.75 -20.90 -31.69
N ASP A 224 25.08 -22.06 -31.13
CA ASP A 224 24.54 -22.65 -29.91
C ASP A 224 24.52 -21.64 -28.75
N THR A 225 23.31 -21.23 -28.36
CA THR A 225 23.04 -20.62 -27.06
C THR A 225 22.02 -21.45 -26.29
N SER A 226 22.30 -22.75 -26.16
CA SER A 226 21.70 -23.59 -25.13
C SER A 226 21.86 -22.94 -23.76
N PRO A 227 20.78 -22.74 -22.99
CA PRO A 227 20.87 -22.22 -21.64
C PRO A 227 21.36 -23.32 -20.69
N GLY A 228 22.68 -23.54 -20.67
CA GLY A 228 23.41 -24.22 -19.60
C GLY A 228 23.00 -25.66 -19.32
N GLU A 229 23.06 -26.53 -20.33
CA GLU A 229 23.13 -27.97 -20.08
C GLU A 229 24.56 -28.33 -19.61
N GLN A 230 24.73 -28.52 -18.30
CA GLN A 230 26.00 -28.97 -17.74
C GLN A 230 26.15 -30.48 -17.95
N ASP A 231 27.28 -30.90 -18.53
CA ASP A 231 27.68 -32.30 -18.64
C ASP A 231 27.61 -33.02 -17.28
N VAL A 232 26.70 -33.98 -17.19
CA VAL A 232 26.75 -35.06 -16.19
C VAL A 232 26.53 -36.39 -16.90
N THR A 233 27.61 -36.93 -17.47
CA THR A 233 27.65 -38.31 -17.98
C THR A 233 28.43 -39.21 -17.03
N ALA A 234 27.72 -39.79 -16.04
CA ALA A 234 27.93 -41.16 -15.54
C ALA A 234 26.99 -41.48 -14.36
N GLU A 235 26.22 -42.56 -14.49
CA GLU A 235 25.76 -43.48 -13.43
C GLU A 235 25.15 -42.86 -12.14
N THR A 236 23.85 -42.96 -11.85
CA THR A 236 23.08 -44.21 -11.77
C THR A 236 21.55 -43.97 -11.76
N SER A 237 20.81 -44.91 -12.35
CA SER A 237 19.35 -45.14 -12.32
C SER A 237 18.46 -44.31 -11.37
N ALA A 238 17.53 -43.53 -11.94
CA ALA A 238 16.28 -43.09 -11.30
C ALA A 238 15.10 -43.23 -12.31
N PRO A 239 13.89 -43.65 -11.88
CA PRO A 239 12.82 -44.05 -12.80
C PRO A 239 12.08 -42.87 -13.44
N ALA A 240 11.59 -43.09 -14.67
CA ALA A 240 10.98 -42.07 -15.53
C ALA A 240 9.75 -41.38 -14.91
N THR A 241 9.88 -40.08 -14.61
CA THR A 241 8.73 -39.22 -14.30
C THR A 241 7.95 -38.89 -15.57
N GLN A 242 6.68 -39.32 -15.61
CA GLN A 242 5.79 -39.19 -16.77
C GLN A 242 5.58 -37.73 -17.20
N ARG A 243 5.55 -37.49 -18.52
CA ARG A 243 4.99 -36.27 -19.10
C ARG A 243 3.48 -36.24 -18.83
N GLY A 244 3.07 -35.49 -17.80
CA GLY A 244 1.68 -35.39 -17.37
C GLY A 244 0.77 -34.64 -18.33
N GLY A 245 0.31 -35.31 -19.38
CA GLY A 245 -0.91 -34.93 -20.10
C GLY A 245 -2.13 -35.17 -19.20
N PHE A 246 -3.03 -34.19 -19.11
CA PHE A 246 -4.17 -34.26 -18.19
C PHE A 246 -5.28 -35.14 -18.76
N SER A 247 -5.29 -36.44 -18.43
CA SER A 247 -6.47 -37.29 -18.58
C SER A 247 -7.06 -37.61 -17.21
N LEU A 248 -8.29 -37.15 -16.99
CA LEU A 248 -9.09 -37.51 -15.80
C LEU A 248 -9.61 -38.94 -15.94
N THR A 249 -8.69 -39.90 -15.90
CA THR A 249 -9.04 -41.31 -15.64
C THR A 249 -9.21 -41.50 -14.15
N THR A 250 -10.17 -42.32 -13.72
CA THR A 250 -10.41 -42.63 -12.30
C THR A 250 -9.15 -43.09 -11.56
N ARG A 251 -8.25 -43.83 -12.25
CA ARG A 251 -6.93 -44.23 -11.73
C ARG A 251 -6.04 -43.07 -11.28
N SER A 252 -6.09 -41.92 -11.96
CA SER A 252 -5.26 -40.76 -11.61
C SER A 252 -5.71 -40.07 -10.30
N VAL A 253 -7.01 -40.05 -10.04
CA VAL A 253 -7.59 -39.48 -8.80
C VAL A 253 -7.25 -40.36 -7.60
N PHE A 254 -7.40 -41.69 -7.72
CA PHE A 254 -7.01 -42.61 -6.64
C PHE A 254 -5.50 -42.54 -6.34
N ALA A 255 -4.64 -42.51 -7.36
CA ALA A 255 -3.19 -42.36 -7.15
C ALA A 255 -2.81 -41.00 -6.52
N TRP A 256 -3.51 -39.91 -6.86
CA TRP A 256 -3.32 -38.63 -6.20
C TRP A 256 -3.77 -38.68 -4.73
N ALA A 257 -4.93 -39.27 -4.45
CA ALA A 257 -5.49 -39.39 -3.10
C ALA A 257 -4.64 -40.31 -2.20
N GLU A 258 -4.09 -41.39 -2.75
CA GLU A 258 -3.13 -42.26 -2.05
C GLU A 258 -1.87 -41.48 -1.69
N ASN A 259 -1.29 -40.73 -2.63
CA ASN A 259 -0.13 -39.88 -2.40
C ASN A 259 -0.40 -38.73 -1.41
N HIS A 260 -1.63 -38.24 -1.27
CA HIS A 260 -1.99 -37.17 -0.32
C HIS A 260 -2.79 -37.67 0.90
N SER A 261 -2.85 -38.99 1.13
CA SER A 261 -3.69 -39.62 2.16
C SER A 261 -3.43 -39.10 3.58
N MET A 262 -2.18 -38.83 3.96
CA MET A 262 -1.86 -38.23 5.28
C MET A 262 -2.40 -36.79 5.39
N ASN A 263 -2.29 -35.98 4.33
CA ASN A 263 -2.86 -34.63 4.30
C ASN A 263 -4.39 -34.68 4.38
N LEU A 264 -5.03 -35.57 3.63
CA LEU A 264 -6.48 -35.77 3.64
C LEU A 264 -7.00 -36.25 5.01
N PHE A 265 -6.24 -37.08 5.73
CA PHE A 265 -6.57 -37.51 7.08
C PHE A 265 -6.57 -36.36 8.11
N LEU A 266 -5.73 -35.33 7.91
CA LEU A 266 -5.71 -34.15 8.77
C LEU A 266 -6.85 -33.16 8.46
N VAL A 267 -7.49 -33.20 7.29
CA VAL A 267 -8.56 -32.25 6.93
C VAL A 267 -9.76 -32.31 7.89
N PRO A 268 -10.33 -33.49 8.26
CA PRO A 268 -11.37 -33.57 9.27
C PRO A 268 -10.94 -33.03 10.64
N VAL A 269 -9.67 -33.22 11.03
CA VAL A 269 -9.13 -32.72 12.31
C VAL A 269 -8.98 -31.19 12.28
N ALA A 270 -8.49 -30.63 11.18
CA ALA A 270 -8.39 -29.20 10.96
C ALA A 270 -9.77 -28.53 10.91
N LEU A 271 -10.76 -29.15 10.24
CA LEU A 271 -12.15 -28.70 10.23
C LEU A 271 -12.79 -28.75 11.63
N LEU A 272 -12.59 -29.83 12.39
CA LEU A 272 -13.07 -29.93 13.76
C LEU A 272 -12.47 -28.83 14.66
N LEU A 273 -11.18 -28.53 14.52
CA LEU A 273 -10.51 -27.49 15.29
C LEU A 273 -10.90 -26.07 14.83
N SER A 274 -11.16 -25.86 13.54
CA SER A 274 -11.79 -24.63 13.04
C SER A 274 -13.20 -24.46 13.62
N TRP A 275 -14.02 -25.52 13.63
CA TRP A 275 -15.34 -25.47 14.26
C TRP A 275 -15.25 -25.21 15.77
N LEU A 276 -14.34 -25.86 16.49
CA LEU A 276 -14.09 -25.57 17.92
C LEU A 276 -13.61 -24.13 18.15
N ALA A 277 -12.83 -23.54 17.25
CA ALA A 277 -12.46 -22.13 17.33
C ALA A 277 -13.66 -21.17 17.12
N TYR A 278 -14.62 -21.55 16.28
CA TYR A 278 -15.87 -20.80 16.07
C TYR A 278 -16.85 -20.95 17.25
N ASP A 279 -16.96 -22.17 17.80
CA ASP A 279 -17.84 -22.56 18.91
C ASP A 279 -17.35 -22.06 20.28
N ARG A 280 -16.03 -22.08 20.54
CA ARG A 280 -15.46 -21.85 21.88
C ARG A 280 -14.91 -20.46 22.14
N ASN A 281 -14.80 -19.59 21.13
CA ASN A 281 -14.49 -18.17 21.34
C ASN A 281 -15.78 -17.36 21.59
N VAL A 282 -16.60 -17.82 22.52
CA VAL A 282 -17.94 -17.29 22.82
C VAL A 282 -18.08 -17.12 24.32
N ARG A 283 -18.57 -15.96 24.74
CA ARG A 283 -19.08 -15.72 26.10
C ARG A 283 -20.60 -15.82 26.06
N THR A 284 -21.18 -16.69 26.87
CA THR A 284 -22.63 -16.76 27.07
C THR A 284 -23.06 -16.02 28.32
N ASP A 285 -24.30 -15.54 28.36
CA ASP A 285 -24.90 -14.98 29.57
C ASP A 285 -25.43 -16.08 30.52
N VAL A 286 -26.29 -15.70 31.47
CA VAL A 286 -26.95 -16.62 32.42
C VAL A 286 -28.11 -17.38 31.78
N SER A 287 -28.73 -16.86 30.72
CA SER A 287 -29.80 -17.56 29.97
C SER A 287 -29.26 -18.61 28.98
N GLY A 288 -27.99 -18.49 28.58
CA GLY A 288 -27.31 -19.35 27.61
C GLY A 288 -27.21 -18.71 26.22
N GLU A 289 -27.64 -17.47 26.05
CA GLU A 289 -27.53 -16.69 24.82
C GLU A 289 -26.11 -16.10 24.66
N VAL A 290 -25.75 -15.73 23.44
CA VAL A 290 -24.42 -15.21 23.10
C VAL A 290 -24.29 -13.76 23.57
N ALA A 291 -23.51 -13.56 24.62
CA ALA A 291 -23.25 -12.25 25.24
C ALA A 291 -22.00 -11.54 24.72
N GLY A 292 -21.28 -12.14 23.75
CA GLY A 292 -20.08 -11.60 23.15
C GLY A 292 -19.17 -12.68 22.55
N ILE A 293 -18.31 -12.29 21.61
CA ILE A 293 -17.28 -13.17 21.02
C ILE A 293 -15.92 -12.77 21.59
N GLU A 294 -15.39 -13.63 22.46
CA GLU A 294 -14.18 -13.41 23.24
C GLU A 294 -13.17 -14.55 23.03
N LEU A 295 -11.88 -14.20 23.01
CA LEU A 295 -10.77 -15.13 22.83
C LEU A 295 -10.55 -15.95 24.11
N THR A 296 -11.25 -17.08 24.23
CA THR A 296 -11.07 -18.00 25.36
C THR A 296 -9.81 -18.84 25.19
N THR A 297 -9.17 -19.25 26.30
CA THR A 297 -7.95 -20.07 26.25
C THR A 297 -8.12 -21.32 25.37
N ALA A 298 -9.24 -22.04 25.51
CA ALA A 298 -9.52 -23.25 24.73
C ALA A 298 -9.82 -22.93 23.25
N GLY A 299 -10.61 -21.88 22.97
CA GLY A 299 -10.94 -21.46 21.62
C GLY A 299 -9.71 -20.94 20.85
N VAL A 300 -8.83 -20.20 21.52
CA VAL A 300 -7.55 -19.71 20.99
C VAL A 300 -6.58 -20.85 20.69
N PHE A 301 -6.45 -21.84 21.58
CA PHE A 301 -5.64 -23.03 21.28
C PHE A 301 -6.19 -23.82 20.09
N ALA A 302 -7.51 -24.05 20.03
CA ALA A 302 -8.14 -24.70 18.88
C ALA A 302 -7.90 -23.91 17.58
N TRP A 303 -8.00 -22.58 17.64
CA TRP A 303 -7.80 -21.66 16.52
C TRP A 303 -6.36 -21.68 15.99
N PHE A 304 -5.36 -21.51 16.86
CA PHE A 304 -3.96 -21.57 16.45
C PHE A 304 -3.55 -22.95 15.90
N ILE A 305 -4.04 -24.05 16.50
CA ILE A 305 -3.78 -25.39 15.98
C ILE A 305 -4.49 -25.58 14.63
N ALA A 306 -5.71 -25.06 14.43
CA ALA A 306 -6.39 -25.10 13.14
C ALA A 306 -5.60 -24.34 12.06
N ILE A 307 -5.15 -23.11 12.35
CA ILE A 307 -4.30 -22.32 11.43
C ILE A 307 -3.02 -23.09 11.09
N ALA A 308 -2.34 -23.66 12.09
CA ALA A 308 -1.12 -24.42 11.89
C ALA A 308 -1.35 -25.70 11.06
N LEU A 309 -2.43 -26.44 11.32
CA LEU A 309 -2.79 -27.65 10.56
C LEU A 309 -3.13 -27.31 9.11
N TRP A 310 -3.94 -26.28 8.84
CA TRP A 310 -4.21 -25.85 7.46
C TRP A 310 -2.93 -25.39 6.75
N GLY A 311 -2.04 -24.68 7.45
CA GLY A 311 -0.71 -24.35 6.96
C GLY A 311 0.11 -25.58 6.58
N ILE A 312 0.16 -26.60 7.45
CA ILE A 312 0.86 -27.88 7.22
C ILE A 312 0.25 -28.65 6.04
N ILE A 313 -1.08 -28.79 6.00
CA ILE A 313 -1.84 -29.50 4.96
C ILE A 313 -1.54 -28.94 3.57
N PHE A 314 -1.36 -27.62 3.44
CA PHE A 314 -1.04 -26.99 2.16
C PHE A 314 0.48 -26.91 1.88
N ALA A 315 1.30 -26.66 2.90
CA ALA A 315 2.74 -26.47 2.72
C ALA A 315 3.52 -27.77 2.41
N LEU A 316 3.15 -28.88 3.06
CA LEU A 316 3.93 -30.12 3.04
C LEU A 316 3.20 -31.26 2.31
N ASP A 317 3.94 -32.10 1.59
CA ASP A 317 3.48 -33.44 1.23
C ASP A 317 3.90 -34.38 2.38
N LEU A 318 2.96 -34.73 3.26
CA LEU A 318 3.27 -35.46 4.49
C LEU A 318 3.66 -36.91 4.21
N ASN A 319 3.13 -37.51 3.15
CA ASN A 319 3.53 -38.84 2.72
C ASN A 319 4.96 -38.83 2.18
N GLN A 320 5.33 -37.86 1.34
CA GLN A 320 6.70 -37.73 0.85
C GLN A 320 7.68 -37.43 1.98
N LEU A 321 7.33 -36.55 2.92
CA LEU A 321 8.14 -36.26 4.11
C LEU A 321 8.31 -37.49 5.01
N TYR A 322 7.24 -38.25 5.25
CA TYR A 322 7.28 -39.50 6.00
C TYR A 322 8.20 -40.53 5.35
N ARG A 323 8.13 -40.69 4.02
CA ARG A 323 9.05 -41.57 3.28
C ARG A 323 10.52 -41.14 3.46
N ARG A 324 10.84 -39.85 3.29
CA ARG A 324 12.22 -39.34 3.44
C ARG A 324 12.79 -39.56 4.84
N LEU A 325 12.01 -39.26 5.87
CA LEU A 325 12.45 -39.34 7.27
C LEU A 325 12.54 -40.78 7.78
N PHE A 326 11.52 -41.60 7.54
CA PHE A 326 11.38 -42.91 8.20
C PHE A 326 11.78 -44.10 7.32
N ILE A 327 11.68 -43.99 5.99
CA ILE A 327 12.08 -45.06 5.05
C ILE A 327 13.48 -44.80 4.53
N GLU A 328 13.75 -43.61 3.99
CA GLU A 328 15.05 -43.24 3.42
C GLU A 328 16.07 -42.80 4.48
N ARG A 329 15.63 -42.61 5.74
CA ARG A 329 16.45 -42.21 6.90
C ARG A 329 17.32 -40.97 6.68
N GLN A 330 16.85 -40.01 5.87
CA GLN A 330 17.51 -38.72 5.77
C GLN A 330 17.41 -37.97 7.11
N SER A 331 18.46 -37.22 7.47
CA SER A 331 18.42 -36.35 8.65
C SER A 331 17.29 -35.33 8.50
N VAL A 332 16.70 -34.90 9.63
CA VAL A 332 15.62 -33.91 9.62
C VAL A 332 16.05 -32.63 8.90
N ASP A 333 17.30 -32.19 9.08
CA ASP A 333 17.86 -31.01 8.40
C ASP A 333 18.07 -31.18 6.88
N ALA A 334 18.12 -32.42 6.38
CA ALA A 334 18.20 -32.72 4.94
C ALA A 334 16.81 -32.92 4.32
N ALA A 335 15.85 -33.47 5.09
CA ALA A 335 14.46 -33.61 4.68
C ALA A 335 13.68 -32.28 4.73
N LEU A 336 14.01 -31.43 5.71
CA LEU A 336 13.61 -30.03 5.86
C LEU A 336 14.84 -29.15 5.59
N GLU A 337 15.15 -28.91 4.31
CA GLU A 337 16.34 -28.15 3.89
C GLU A 337 16.24 -26.65 4.26
N ILE A 338 16.37 -26.34 5.56
CA ILE A 338 16.34 -24.98 6.10
C ILE A 338 17.76 -24.42 6.03
N GLN A 339 18.16 -23.93 4.86
CA GLN A 339 19.38 -23.15 4.72
C GLN A 339 19.24 -21.82 5.48
N MET A 340 19.71 -21.80 6.73
CA MET A 340 19.80 -20.59 7.55
C MET A 340 20.56 -19.49 6.77
N PRO A 341 19.92 -18.33 6.48
CA PRO A 341 20.53 -17.31 5.66
C PRO A 341 21.77 -16.74 6.37
N ARG A 342 22.94 -16.93 5.78
CA ARG A 342 24.20 -16.40 6.31
C ARG A 342 24.15 -14.86 6.30
N PHE A 343 23.98 -14.26 7.47
CA PHE A 343 23.94 -12.81 7.64
C PHE A 343 25.30 -12.19 7.27
N ARG A 344 25.41 -11.74 6.02
CA ARG A 344 26.57 -10.97 5.52
C ARG A 344 26.23 -9.50 5.61
N TRP A 345 26.96 -8.77 6.46
CA TRP A 345 26.84 -7.32 6.57
C TRP A 345 27.03 -6.65 5.20
N ARG A 346 25.92 -6.13 4.63
CA ARG A 346 25.90 -5.30 3.43
C ARG A 346 25.80 -3.83 3.84
N TRP A 347 26.35 -2.93 3.02
CA TRP A 347 26.22 -1.48 3.21
C TRP A 347 24.76 -1.01 3.30
N THR A 348 23.85 -1.74 2.66
CA THR A 348 22.41 -1.49 2.69
C THR A 348 21.81 -1.58 4.10
N TYR A 349 22.34 -2.43 4.98
CA TYR A 349 21.87 -2.51 6.36
C TYR A 349 22.32 -1.32 7.21
N LEU A 350 23.51 -0.76 6.94
CA LEU A 350 23.96 0.48 7.59
C LEU A 350 23.18 1.69 7.07
N ALA A 351 22.89 1.74 5.77
CA ALA A 351 22.03 2.77 5.19
C ALA A 351 20.59 2.68 5.71
N LEU A 352 20.02 1.48 5.82
CA LEU A 352 18.71 1.26 6.41
C LEU A 352 18.69 1.62 7.90
N LEU A 353 19.75 1.31 8.67
CA LEU A 353 19.86 1.75 10.05
C LEU A 353 19.86 3.28 10.17
N ALA A 354 20.60 3.99 9.31
CA ALA A 354 20.57 5.45 9.28
C ALA A 354 19.17 6.00 8.95
N VAL A 355 18.47 5.40 7.97
CA VAL A 355 17.06 5.73 7.67
C VAL A 355 16.15 5.47 8.86
N MET A 356 16.33 4.36 9.59
CA MET A 356 15.54 4.03 10.78
C MET A 356 15.80 5.01 11.94
N LEU A 357 17.02 5.53 12.08
CA LEU A 357 17.32 6.59 13.07
C LEU A 357 16.62 7.91 12.72
N VAL A 358 16.56 8.28 11.44
CA VAL A 358 15.78 9.45 10.98
C VAL A 358 14.27 9.20 11.18
N ALA A 359 13.77 8.02 10.85
CA ALA A 359 12.38 7.64 11.06
C ALA A 359 11.97 7.70 12.54
N PHE A 360 12.88 7.29 13.44
CA PHE A 360 12.73 7.38 14.89
C PHE A 360 12.71 8.84 15.37
N TYR A 361 13.64 9.68 14.88
CA TYR A 361 13.66 11.11 15.20
C TYR A 361 12.32 11.79 14.85
N PHE A 362 11.85 11.68 13.60
CA PHE A 362 10.56 12.25 13.17
C PHE A 362 9.36 11.75 14.02
N ARG A 363 9.45 10.57 14.62
CA ARG A 363 8.39 9.96 15.45
C ARG A 363 8.47 10.28 16.93
N THR A 364 9.61 10.76 17.42
CA THR A 364 9.86 10.98 18.87
C THR A 364 10.21 12.43 19.22
N ASP A 365 10.57 13.27 18.25
CA ASP A 365 10.78 14.70 18.48
C ASP A 365 9.49 15.39 18.94
N SER A 366 9.55 16.34 19.86
CA SER A 366 8.37 17.02 20.45
C SER A 366 7.19 16.07 20.81
N PHE A 367 7.49 14.88 21.35
CA PHE A 367 6.52 13.78 21.58
C PHE A 367 5.28 14.19 22.42
N SER A 368 5.50 14.93 23.51
CA SER A 368 4.44 15.39 24.43
C SER A 368 3.73 16.67 23.96
N GLU A 369 4.20 17.27 22.86
CA GLU A 369 3.75 18.56 22.31
C GLU A 369 2.97 18.39 21.00
N VAL A 370 3.30 17.39 20.16
CA VAL A 370 2.65 17.20 18.84
C VAL A 370 2.22 15.73 18.62
N PRO A 371 0.91 15.43 18.57
CA PRO A 371 -0.21 16.27 19.02
C PRO A 371 -0.20 16.50 20.54
N PRO A 372 -0.70 17.64 21.07
CA PRO A 372 -0.64 17.95 22.49
C PRO A 372 -1.55 17.02 23.32
N GLU A 373 -2.86 16.98 23.06
CA GLU A 373 -3.83 16.20 23.86
C GLU A 373 -4.72 15.26 23.05
N MET A 374 -5.50 14.48 23.79
CA MET A 374 -6.46 13.50 23.31
C MET A 374 -7.71 14.13 22.69
N THR A 375 -8.42 13.29 21.95
CA THR A 375 -9.77 13.53 21.42
C THR A 375 -10.69 12.42 21.92
N SER A 376 -12.01 12.52 21.72
CA SER A 376 -12.93 11.45 22.14
C SER A 376 -12.58 10.09 21.52
N ASP A 377 -12.10 10.04 20.27
CA ASP A 377 -11.61 8.80 19.63
C ASP A 377 -10.46 8.13 20.42
N HIS A 378 -9.60 8.92 21.08
CA HIS A 378 -8.48 8.45 21.89
C HIS A 378 -8.92 7.87 23.24
N ILE A 379 -9.76 8.58 24.01
CA ILE A 379 -10.22 8.07 25.30
C ILE A 379 -11.13 6.85 25.13
N GLU A 380 -11.99 6.86 24.11
CA GLU A 380 -12.77 5.68 23.73
C GLU A 380 -11.87 4.46 23.50
N LYS A 381 -10.71 4.65 22.85
CA LYS A 381 -9.77 3.56 22.57
C LYS A 381 -9.02 3.11 23.83
N LEU A 382 -8.67 4.03 24.72
CA LEU A 382 -8.09 3.69 26.02
C LEU A 382 -9.06 2.89 26.89
N ILE A 383 -10.34 3.27 26.91
CA ILE A 383 -11.38 2.53 27.65
C ILE A 383 -11.47 1.07 27.15
N ASP A 384 -11.41 0.84 25.84
CA ASP A 384 -11.38 -0.52 25.29
C ASP A 384 -10.06 -1.26 25.59
N ALA A 385 -8.92 -0.58 25.66
CA ALA A 385 -7.66 -1.19 26.12
C ALA A 385 -7.70 -1.56 27.61
N VAL A 386 -8.33 -0.74 28.46
CA VAL A 386 -8.59 -1.06 29.88
C VAL A 386 -9.55 -2.25 30.01
N LYS A 387 -10.52 -2.44 29.11
CA LYS A 387 -11.35 -3.66 29.08
C LYS A 387 -10.49 -4.90 28.82
N VAL A 388 -9.52 -4.85 27.89
CA VAL A 388 -8.58 -5.97 27.63
C VAL A 388 -7.74 -6.30 28.87
N ASP A 389 -7.23 -5.28 29.55
CA ASP A 389 -6.44 -5.42 30.77
C ASP A 389 -7.24 -6.09 31.90
N ASN A 390 -8.50 -5.68 32.07
CA ASN A 390 -9.47 -6.30 32.99
C ASN A 390 -10.00 -7.67 32.53
N GLY A 391 -9.41 -8.29 31.50
CA GLY A 391 -9.71 -9.66 31.07
C GLY A 391 -10.82 -9.82 30.03
N ASN A 392 -11.37 -8.73 29.47
CA ASN A 392 -12.31 -8.80 28.36
C ASN A 392 -11.54 -8.93 27.03
N TYR A 393 -11.35 -10.17 26.60
CA TYR A 393 -10.61 -10.50 25.38
C TYR A 393 -11.49 -10.51 24.12
N ALA A 394 -12.28 -9.45 23.89
CA ALA A 394 -13.12 -9.34 22.70
C ALA A 394 -12.32 -9.39 21.39
N VAL A 395 -12.96 -9.88 20.32
CA VAL A 395 -12.42 -9.88 18.94
C VAL A 395 -12.73 -8.60 18.16
N PHE A 396 -13.75 -7.87 18.61
CA PHE A 396 -14.21 -6.58 18.06
C PHE A 396 -14.83 -5.78 19.21
N PHE A 397 -14.69 -4.46 19.18
CA PHE A 397 -15.22 -3.58 20.23
C PHE A 397 -16.30 -2.66 19.64
N PRO A 398 -17.56 -2.71 20.12
CA PRO A 398 -18.66 -1.95 19.52
C PRO A 398 -18.65 -0.44 19.83
N ASN A 399 -17.89 -0.01 20.85
CA ASN A 399 -17.73 1.42 21.18
C ASN A 399 -17.28 2.25 19.96
N ASN A 400 -17.81 3.46 19.84
CA ASN A 400 -17.50 4.41 18.76
C ASN A 400 -17.70 3.83 17.34
N GLY A 401 -18.88 3.21 17.14
CA GLY A 401 -19.34 2.67 15.86
C GLY A 401 -18.71 1.34 15.43
N GLY A 402 -17.89 0.72 16.28
CA GLY A 402 -17.24 -0.55 15.99
C GLY A 402 -15.77 -0.41 15.59
N ARG A 403 -14.91 -1.24 16.22
CA ARG A 403 -13.45 -1.18 16.09
C ARG A 403 -12.79 -2.55 16.15
N GLU A 404 -11.83 -2.75 15.27
CA GLU A 404 -11.02 -3.96 15.21
C GLU A 404 -10.03 -4.04 16.39
N ALA A 405 -9.90 -5.23 16.99
CA ALA A 405 -9.36 -5.37 18.34
C ALA A 405 -7.83 -5.31 18.49
N PHE A 406 -7.02 -5.57 17.45
CA PHE A 406 -5.58 -5.80 17.60
C PHE A 406 -4.86 -4.68 18.39
N GLN A 407 -5.17 -3.42 18.08
CA GLN A 407 -4.48 -2.30 18.68
C GLN A 407 -4.86 -2.07 20.16
N MET A 408 -6.01 -2.58 20.63
CA MET A 408 -6.39 -2.54 22.04
C MET A 408 -5.48 -3.45 22.87
N TYR A 409 -5.16 -4.65 22.37
CA TYR A 409 -4.18 -5.54 22.99
C TYR A 409 -2.76 -4.94 23.01
N VAL A 410 -2.33 -4.31 21.90
CA VAL A 410 -1.03 -3.63 21.83
C VAL A 410 -0.95 -2.48 22.85
N VAL A 411 -1.99 -1.67 22.96
CA VAL A 411 -2.05 -0.56 23.92
C VAL A 411 -2.09 -1.07 25.36
N ALA A 412 -2.89 -2.10 25.66
CA ALA A 412 -2.91 -2.70 27.00
C ALA A 412 -1.52 -3.23 27.41
N ALA A 413 -0.85 -3.98 26.52
CA ALA A 413 0.51 -4.47 26.76
C ALA A 413 1.55 -3.34 26.92
N ILE A 414 1.40 -2.20 26.26
CA ILE A 414 2.29 -1.04 26.45
C ILE A 414 1.96 -0.30 27.76
N ALA A 415 0.68 -0.12 28.08
CA ALA A 415 0.23 0.58 29.28
C ALA A 415 0.66 -0.17 30.56
N ASP A 416 0.42 -1.49 30.62
CA ASP A 416 0.77 -2.34 31.76
C ASP A 416 2.23 -2.81 31.72
N TRP A 417 2.63 -3.65 30.74
CA TRP A 417 3.95 -4.32 30.79
C TRP A 417 5.14 -3.37 30.67
N MET A 418 4.97 -2.21 30.01
CA MET A 418 6.00 -1.17 29.94
C MET A 418 5.83 -0.07 31.00
N GLY A 419 4.77 -0.14 31.81
CA GLY A 419 4.49 0.81 32.91
C GLY A 419 4.19 2.24 32.45
N VAL A 420 3.71 2.43 31.20
CA VAL A 420 3.38 3.76 30.66
C VAL A 420 2.05 4.28 31.23
N GLY A 421 1.14 3.39 31.61
CA GLY A 421 -0.22 3.72 32.05
C GLY A 421 -1.21 3.99 30.91
N PHE A 422 -2.51 3.94 31.20
CA PHE A 422 -3.59 4.12 30.23
C PHE A 422 -3.82 5.61 29.91
N ASN A 423 -2.91 6.19 29.13
CA ASN A 423 -2.90 7.60 28.74
C ASN A 423 -2.56 7.77 27.25
N PHE A 424 -2.48 9.03 26.78
CA PHE A 424 -2.21 9.32 25.37
C PHE A 424 -0.85 8.78 24.89
N ASP A 425 0.15 8.77 25.77
CA ASP A 425 1.51 8.37 25.42
C ASP A 425 1.58 6.87 25.09
N ALA A 426 0.82 6.03 25.80
CA ALA A 426 0.66 4.61 25.44
C ALA A 426 0.05 4.42 24.04
N LEU A 427 -0.91 5.26 23.64
CA LEU A 427 -1.46 5.25 22.27
C LEU A 427 -0.41 5.64 21.24
N LYS A 428 0.37 6.71 21.51
CA LYS A 428 1.42 7.20 20.63
C LYS A 428 2.55 6.17 20.46
N TYR A 429 3.00 5.55 21.55
CA TYR A 429 4.04 4.50 21.48
C TYR A 429 3.61 3.32 20.60
N ALA A 430 2.35 2.88 20.70
CA ALA A 430 1.82 1.84 19.83
C ALA A 430 1.96 2.22 18.34
N THR A 431 1.46 3.41 17.95
CA THR A 431 1.52 3.84 16.54
C THR A 431 2.94 4.15 16.06
N ILE A 432 3.84 4.59 16.94
CA ILE A 432 5.25 4.82 16.60
C ILE A 432 5.94 3.49 16.25
N ILE A 433 5.72 2.45 17.06
CA ILE A 433 6.28 1.11 16.80
C ILE A 433 5.75 0.55 15.48
N GLU A 434 4.44 0.66 15.23
CA GLU A 434 3.77 0.23 14.00
C GLU A 434 4.28 1.01 12.75
N GLY A 435 4.48 2.32 12.89
CA GLY A 435 5.03 3.18 11.85
C GLY A 435 6.51 2.87 11.54
N LEU A 436 7.33 2.62 12.56
CA LEU A 436 8.72 2.21 12.39
C LEU A 436 8.84 0.84 11.71
N LEU A 437 7.98 -0.12 12.08
CA LEU A 437 7.92 -1.42 11.42
C LEU A 437 7.53 -1.28 9.93
N THR A 438 6.63 -0.37 9.62
CA THR A 438 6.25 -0.02 8.24
C THR A 438 7.45 0.52 7.44
N VAL A 439 8.20 1.50 7.98
CA VAL A 439 9.43 2.01 7.34
C VAL A 439 10.46 0.89 7.13
N PHE A 440 10.71 0.06 8.15
CA PHE A 440 11.68 -1.04 8.06
C PHE A 440 11.33 -2.06 6.96
N LEU A 441 10.06 -2.46 6.86
CA LEU A 441 9.61 -3.45 5.88
C LEU A 441 9.56 -2.87 4.46
N SER A 442 9.30 -1.58 4.28
CA SER A 442 9.23 -0.91 2.97
C SER A 442 10.45 -1.18 2.08
N TYR A 443 11.66 -1.19 2.64
CA TYR A 443 12.90 -1.52 1.92
C TYR A 443 12.83 -2.92 1.28
N TRP A 444 12.37 -3.91 2.05
CA TRP A 444 12.29 -5.30 1.60
C TRP A 444 11.18 -5.51 0.57
N VAL A 445 10.05 -4.82 0.72
CA VAL A 445 8.92 -4.86 -0.23
C VAL A 445 9.32 -4.23 -1.55
N ALA A 446 9.83 -2.99 -1.54
CA ALA A 446 10.33 -2.32 -2.74
C ALA A 446 11.39 -3.15 -3.49
N LYS A 447 12.36 -3.70 -2.75
CA LYS A 447 13.38 -4.58 -3.32
C LYS A 447 12.80 -5.85 -3.93
N GLU A 448 11.78 -6.44 -3.32
CA GLU A 448 11.07 -7.56 -3.92
C GLU A 448 10.30 -7.13 -5.17
N VAL A 449 9.54 -6.03 -5.13
CA VAL A 449 8.74 -5.55 -6.26
C VAL A 449 9.61 -5.24 -7.49
N VAL A 450 10.76 -4.58 -7.33
CA VAL A 450 11.69 -4.31 -8.44
C VAL A 450 12.26 -5.61 -9.05
N GLY A 451 12.39 -6.66 -8.24
CA GLY A 451 12.86 -7.98 -8.65
C GLY A 451 14.30 -8.27 -8.25
N ARG A 452 14.65 -9.56 -8.24
CA ARG A 452 15.99 -10.08 -7.85
C ARG A 452 16.53 -11.13 -8.85
N GLU A 453 15.97 -11.16 -10.06
CA GLU A 453 16.29 -12.16 -11.09
C GLU A 453 17.67 -11.90 -11.72
N THR A 454 18.05 -10.62 -11.85
CA THR A 454 19.38 -10.21 -12.30
C THR A 454 20.10 -9.42 -11.20
N GLU A 455 21.44 -9.40 -11.23
CA GLU A 455 22.22 -8.56 -10.32
C GLU A 455 21.90 -7.05 -10.51
N GLU A 456 21.58 -6.66 -11.73
CA GLU A 456 21.09 -5.33 -12.08
C GLU A 456 19.77 -4.95 -11.40
N ASP A 457 18.88 -5.93 -11.22
CA ASP A 457 17.60 -5.75 -10.51
C ASP A 457 17.81 -5.75 -8.99
N ASP A 458 18.63 -6.66 -8.43
CA ASP A 458 18.93 -6.68 -6.98
C ASP A 458 19.54 -5.34 -6.52
N ARG A 459 20.45 -4.77 -7.33
CA ARG A 459 21.06 -3.46 -7.11
C ARG A 459 20.06 -2.30 -7.28
N LEU A 460 19.16 -2.35 -8.26
CA LEU A 460 18.12 -1.33 -8.41
C LEU A 460 17.13 -1.39 -7.24
N GLY A 461 16.73 -2.59 -6.82
CA GLY A 461 15.87 -2.83 -5.68
C GLY A 461 16.47 -2.37 -4.36
N ASP A 462 17.80 -2.48 -4.19
CA ASP A 462 18.50 -1.88 -3.04
C ASP A 462 18.35 -0.35 -3.01
N TRP A 463 18.55 0.33 -4.14
CA TRP A 463 18.41 1.79 -4.22
C TRP A 463 16.96 2.27 -4.10
N VAL A 464 16.02 1.62 -4.78
CA VAL A 464 14.59 1.96 -4.71
C VAL A 464 14.05 1.67 -3.30
N GLY A 465 14.44 0.56 -2.67
CA GLY A 465 14.00 0.26 -1.30
C GLY A 465 14.56 1.20 -0.26
N LEU A 466 15.82 1.61 -0.36
CA LEU A 466 16.38 2.62 0.54
C LEU A 466 15.74 3.99 0.31
N SER A 467 15.43 4.34 -0.95
CA SER A 467 14.72 5.59 -1.29
C SER A 467 13.29 5.59 -0.76
N MET A 468 12.55 4.48 -0.89
CA MET A 468 11.19 4.33 -0.36
C MET A 468 11.18 4.46 1.16
N ALA A 469 12.06 3.73 1.85
CA ALA A 469 12.18 3.81 3.30
C ALA A 469 12.58 5.22 3.76
N ALA A 470 13.50 5.89 3.06
CA ALA A 470 13.92 7.24 3.39
C ALA A 470 12.80 8.27 3.21
N LEU A 471 12.04 8.21 2.11
CA LEU A 471 10.90 9.10 1.87
C LEU A 471 9.75 8.84 2.86
N MET A 472 9.44 7.58 3.18
CA MET A 472 8.45 7.22 4.21
C MET A 472 8.89 7.54 5.65
N ALA A 473 10.20 7.66 5.91
CA ALA A 473 10.74 8.04 7.20
C ALA A 473 10.45 9.51 7.53
N ILE A 474 10.63 10.39 6.53
CA ILE A 474 10.50 11.85 6.66
C ILE A 474 9.09 12.38 6.32
N SER A 475 8.27 11.61 5.60
CA SER A 475 6.94 12.05 5.15
C SER A 475 6.07 12.57 6.29
N SER A 476 5.49 13.76 6.13
CA SER A 476 4.53 14.36 7.06
C SER A 476 3.31 13.46 7.24
N TRP A 477 2.69 13.01 6.14
CA TRP A 477 1.52 12.13 6.15
C TRP A 477 1.78 10.80 6.89
N HIS A 478 2.89 10.11 6.60
CA HIS A 478 3.19 8.85 7.30
C HIS A 478 3.62 9.09 8.76
N THR A 479 4.29 10.20 9.06
CA THR A 479 4.67 10.60 10.43
C THR A 479 3.43 10.93 11.26
N LEU A 480 2.46 11.65 10.69
CA LEU A 480 1.16 11.93 11.28
C LEU A 480 0.43 10.63 11.66
N LEU A 481 0.27 9.69 10.72
CA LEU A 481 -0.37 8.40 11.04
C LEU A 481 0.41 7.61 12.11
N SER A 482 1.75 7.71 12.12
CA SER A 482 2.61 7.06 13.13
C SER A 482 2.53 7.70 14.53
N ARG A 483 2.04 8.93 14.64
CA ARG A 483 2.01 9.71 15.91
C ARG A 483 0.62 10.02 16.41
N LEU A 484 -0.41 9.82 15.58
CA LEU A 484 -1.78 10.17 15.91
C LEU A 484 -2.33 9.34 17.08
N GLY A 485 -1.86 8.10 17.30
CA GLY A 485 -2.38 7.23 18.38
C GLY A 485 -3.59 6.37 17.99
N LEU A 486 -3.92 6.30 16.69
CA LEU A 486 -5.06 5.53 16.13
C LEU A 486 -4.62 4.38 15.21
N ARG A 487 -5.50 3.39 14.99
CA ARG A 487 -5.19 2.11 14.31
C ARG A 487 -4.91 2.19 12.80
N ILE A 488 -5.02 3.37 12.21
CA ILE A 488 -4.93 3.62 10.77
C ILE A 488 -3.53 3.25 10.22
N VAL A 489 -2.47 3.43 11.01
CA VAL A 489 -1.08 3.09 10.66
C VAL A 489 -0.83 1.60 10.39
N LEU A 490 -1.74 0.72 10.84
CA LEU A 490 -1.67 -0.71 10.52
C LEU A 490 -2.03 -1.01 9.04
N THR A 491 -2.71 -0.10 8.34
CA THR A 491 -3.11 -0.28 6.93
C THR A 491 -1.90 -0.31 6.00
N PRO A 492 -0.98 0.69 6.02
CA PRO A 492 0.30 0.62 5.30
C PRO A 492 1.09 -0.66 5.58
N LEU A 493 1.18 -1.06 6.86
CA LEU A 493 1.87 -2.28 7.28
C LEU A 493 1.26 -3.55 6.64
N THR A 494 -0.07 -3.64 6.64
CA THR A 494 -0.79 -4.77 6.04
C THR A 494 -0.59 -4.79 4.52
N VAL A 495 -0.71 -3.64 3.85
CA VAL A 495 -0.52 -3.51 2.40
C VAL A 495 0.89 -3.90 1.99
N LEU A 496 1.93 -3.50 2.75
CA LEU A 496 3.32 -3.92 2.51
C LEU A 496 3.44 -5.45 2.47
N LEU A 497 2.90 -6.13 3.48
CA LEU A 497 2.95 -7.59 3.58
C LEU A 497 2.13 -8.27 2.46
N VAL A 498 0.93 -7.76 2.15
CA VAL A 498 0.12 -8.26 1.02
C VAL A 498 0.86 -8.11 -0.30
N VAL A 499 1.42 -6.93 -0.60
CA VAL A 499 2.18 -6.67 -1.84
C VAL A 499 3.41 -7.58 -1.92
N TYR A 500 4.14 -7.77 -0.82
CA TYR A 500 5.31 -8.64 -0.77
C TYR A 500 4.99 -10.09 -1.16
N PHE A 501 3.98 -10.68 -0.51
CA PHE A 501 3.60 -12.07 -0.78
C PHE A 501 2.84 -12.23 -2.10
N LEU A 502 2.03 -11.26 -2.52
CA LEU A 502 1.32 -11.27 -3.80
C LEU A 502 2.29 -11.20 -4.99
N VAL A 503 3.29 -10.32 -4.95
CA VAL A 503 4.33 -10.25 -5.98
C VAL A 503 5.09 -11.57 -6.10
N ARG A 504 5.47 -12.17 -4.97
CA ARG A 504 6.14 -13.48 -4.93
C ARG A 504 5.23 -14.61 -5.45
N ALA A 505 3.96 -14.61 -5.08
CA ALA A 505 2.95 -15.54 -5.57
C ALA A 505 2.79 -15.45 -7.10
N ILE A 506 2.72 -14.24 -7.68
CA ILE A 506 2.64 -14.00 -9.12
C ILE A 506 3.95 -14.36 -9.87
N ARG A 507 5.12 -14.19 -9.23
CA ARG A 507 6.41 -14.54 -9.84
C ARG A 507 6.74 -16.02 -9.78
N TYR A 508 6.71 -16.59 -8.59
CA TYR A 508 7.27 -17.91 -8.29
C TYR A 508 6.21 -19.01 -8.14
N ASN A 509 4.94 -18.64 -7.97
CA ASN A 509 3.80 -19.55 -7.81
C ASN A 509 4.04 -20.66 -6.74
N ARG A 510 4.67 -20.29 -5.61
CA ARG A 510 5.00 -21.21 -4.51
C ARG A 510 3.89 -21.20 -3.47
N ARG A 511 3.44 -22.38 -3.02
CA ARG A 511 2.40 -22.52 -1.98
C ARG A 511 2.66 -21.68 -0.73
N ALA A 512 3.91 -21.61 -0.28
CA ALA A 512 4.29 -20.81 0.89
C ALA A 512 3.92 -19.33 0.74
N ASP A 513 4.09 -18.73 -0.45
CA ASP A 513 3.75 -17.32 -0.68
C ASP A 513 2.23 -17.10 -0.59
N PHE A 514 1.42 -18.04 -1.10
CA PHE A 514 -0.04 -18.01 -0.98
C PHE A 514 -0.56 -18.27 0.43
N ILE A 515 0.10 -19.14 1.20
CA ILE A 515 -0.25 -19.39 2.61
C ILE A 515 0.03 -18.13 3.44
N TRP A 516 1.21 -17.53 3.30
CA TRP A 516 1.53 -16.26 3.99
C TRP A 516 0.60 -15.12 3.56
N LEU A 517 0.25 -15.03 2.27
CA LEU A 517 -0.74 -14.07 1.78
C LEU A 517 -2.11 -14.27 2.46
N GLY A 518 -2.55 -15.51 2.64
CA GLY A 518 -3.79 -15.83 3.36
C GLY A 518 -3.74 -15.44 4.83
N LEU A 519 -2.61 -15.74 5.51
CA LEU A 519 -2.40 -15.36 6.91
C LEU A 519 -2.47 -13.83 7.09
N VAL A 520 -1.83 -13.08 6.20
CA VAL A 520 -1.82 -11.59 6.25
C VAL A 520 -3.21 -11.02 5.95
N LEU A 521 -3.92 -11.54 4.95
CA LEU A 521 -5.29 -11.09 4.64
C LEU A 521 -6.23 -11.32 5.82
N GLY A 522 -6.20 -12.52 6.43
CA GLY A 522 -7.03 -12.84 7.57
C GLY A 522 -6.62 -12.09 8.85
N ALA A 523 -5.33 -11.85 9.09
CA ALA A 523 -4.89 -11.03 10.21
C ALA A 523 -5.28 -9.55 10.04
N GLY A 524 -5.23 -9.04 8.81
CA GLY A 524 -5.58 -7.65 8.47
C GLY A 524 -7.01 -7.25 8.83
N THR A 525 -7.94 -8.21 8.97
CA THR A 525 -9.33 -7.94 9.42
C THR A 525 -9.41 -7.53 10.88
N TYR A 526 -8.38 -7.79 11.70
CA TYR A 526 -8.30 -7.40 13.10
C TYR A 526 -7.58 -6.05 13.31
N PHE A 527 -7.11 -5.40 12.24
CA PHE A 527 -6.26 -4.21 12.31
C PHE A 527 -7.02 -2.91 12.00
N TYR A 528 -7.58 -2.78 10.79
CA TYR A 528 -8.35 -1.59 10.38
C TYR A 528 -9.31 -1.89 9.22
N GLN A 529 -10.45 -1.21 9.21
CA GLN A 529 -11.56 -1.39 8.28
C GLN A 529 -11.15 -1.29 6.80
N ALA A 530 -10.21 -0.41 6.43
CA ALA A 530 -9.76 -0.27 5.04
C ALA A 530 -9.07 -1.53 4.47
N ASN A 531 -8.54 -2.42 5.33
CA ASN A 531 -7.97 -3.69 4.90
C ASN A 531 -9.00 -4.62 4.22
N ARG A 532 -10.30 -4.37 4.38
CA ARG A 532 -11.38 -5.11 3.70
C ARG A 532 -11.29 -5.03 2.17
N MET A 533 -10.55 -4.08 1.59
CA MET A 533 -10.28 -3.99 0.15
C MET A 533 -9.10 -4.84 -0.35
N LEU A 534 -8.22 -5.32 0.54
CA LEU A 534 -7.03 -6.10 0.15
C LEU A 534 -7.34 -7.44 -0.55
N PRO A 535 -8.40 -8.20 -0.22
CA PRO A 535 -8.81 -9.36 -0.99
C PRO A 535 -9.07 -9.05 -2.47
N ILE A 536 -9.60 -7.87 -2.79
CA ILE A 536 -9.85 -7.42 -4.18
C ILE A 536 -8.52 -7.23 -4.91
N VAL A 537 -7.52 -6.60 -4.27
CA VAL A 537 -6.15 -6.45 -4.83
C VAL A 537 -5.54 -7.82 -5.16
N VAL A 538 -5.72 -8.80 -4.26
CA VAL A 538 -5.20 -10.17 -4.44
C VAL A 538 -5.93 -10.92 -5.57
N VAL A 539 -7.26 -10.86 -5.61
CA VAL A 539 -8.06 -11.51 -6.67
C VAL A 539 -7.72 -10.93 -8.04
N ILE A 540 -7.63 -9.60 -8.17
CA ILE A 540 -7.24 -8.97 -9.45
C ILE A 540 -5.79 -9.32 -9.80
N GLY A 541 -4.84 -9.25 -8.85
CA GLY A 541 -3.43 -9.56 -9.08
C GLY A 541 -3.20 -11.00 -9.56
N ILE A 542 -3.86 -11.99 -8.94
CA ILE A 542 -3.80 -13.39 -9.37
C ILE A 542 -4.60 -13.60 -10.67
N GLY A 543 -5.73 -12.92 -10.86
CA GLY A 543 -6.49 -12.92 -12.11
C GLY A 543 -5.66 -12.46 -13.31
N LEU A 544 -4.91 -11.36 -13.16
CA LEU A 544 -3.96 -10.89 -14.17
C LEU A 544 -2.86 -11.93 -14.43
N ALA A 545 -2.33 -12.58 -13.40
CA ALA A 545 -1.36 -13.67 -13.57
C ALA A 545 -1.95 -14.87 -14.34
N ILE A 546 -3.20 -15.22 -14.07
CA ILE A 546 -3.95 -16.24 -14.82
C ILE A 546 -4.04 -15.83 -16.30
N VAL A 547 -4.62 -14.65 -16.60
CA VAL A 547 -4.81 -14.17 -17.98
C VAL A 547 -3.50 -14.11 -18.76
N PHE A 548 -2.47 -13.48 -18.20
CA PHE A 548 -1.27 -13.09 -18.96
C PHE A 548 -0.08 -14.06 -18.84
N LYS A 549 0.15 -14.71 -17.68
CA LYS A 549 1.26 -15.69 -17.54
C LYS A 549 0.88 -17.11 -17.98
N THR A 550 -0.36 -17.55 -17.78
CA THR A 550 -0.72 -18.94 -18.11
C THR A 550 -1.04 -19.17 -19.59
N ARG A 551 -1.42 -18.09 -20.31
CA ARG A 551 -2.02 -18.15 -21.65
C ARG A 551 -3.18 -19.16 -21.72
N TRP A 552 -3.99 -19.21 -20.67
CA TRP A 552 -5.14 -20.11 -20.50
C TRP A 552 -4.81 -21.61 -20.59
N ARG A 553 -3.55 -22.01 -20.40
CA ARG A 553 -3.16 -23.43 -20.34
C ARG A 553 -3.74 -24.08 -19.07
N PRO A 554 -4.45 -25.23 -19.16
CA PRO A 554 -5.19 -25.79 -18.03
C PRO A 554 -4.36 -26.03 -16.76
N TYR A 555 -3.15 -26.59 -16.88
CA TYR A 555 -2.33 -26.93 -15.72
C TYR A 555 -1.79 -25.71 -14.94
N PRO A 556 -1.20 -24.67 -15.59
CA PRO A 556 -0.86 -23.44 -14.87
C PRO A 556 -2.07 -22.69 -14.30
N VAL A 557 -3.21 -22.64 -15.01
CA VAL A 557 -4.46 -22.04 -14.49
C VAL A 557 -4.87 -22.75 -13.21
N TRP A 558 -5.00 -24.08 -13.27
CA TRP A 558 -5.34 -24.93 -12.11
C TRP A 558 -4.42 -24.70 -10.91
N ARG A 559 -3.10 -24.56 -11.13
CA ARG A 559 -2.15 -24.22 -10.06
C ARG A 559 -2.43 -22.87 -9.41
N TYR A 560 -2.61 -21.80 -10.20
CA TYR A 560 -2.94 -20.49 -9.63
C TYR A 560 -4.29 -20.50 -8.91
N SER A 561 -5.32 -21.13 -9.49
CA SER A 561 -6.65 -21.24 -8.86
C SER A 561 -6.63 -22.06 -7.57
N THR A 562 -5.91 -23.19 -7.53
CA THR A 562 -5.80 -24.00 -6.30
C THR A 562 -4.98 -23.31 -5.22
N HIS A 563 -3.90 -22.60 -5.57
CA HIS A 563 -3.15 -21.83 -4.60
C HIS A 563 -3.93 -20.60 -4.09
N LEU A 564 -4.73 -19.93 -4.94
CA LEU A 564 -5.66 -18.87 -4.51
C LEU A 564 -6.75 -19.41 -3.58
N LEU A 565 -7.26 -20.62 -3.83
CA LEU A 565 -8.18 -21.30 -2.90
C LEU A 565 -7.50 -21.59 -1.55
N MET A 566 -6.22 -21.99 -1.52
CA MET A 566 -5.45 -22.13 -0.28
C MET A 566 -5.33 -20.79 0.48
N THR A 567 -5.05 -19.69 -0.22
CA THR A 567 -5.08 -18.33 0.36
C THR A 567 -6.43 -18.02 0.98
N GLY A 568 -7.52 -18.31 0.27
CA GLY A 568 -8.89 -18.12 0.75
C GLY A 568 -9.21 -18.92 2.01
N VAL A 569 -8.91 -20.23 2.02
CA VAL A 569 -9.12 -21.10 3.19
C VAL A 569 -8.32 -20.61 4.40
N ILE A 570 -7.04 -20.29 4.23
CA ILE A 570 -6.20 -19.76 5.31
C ILE A 570 -6.74 -18.42 5.83
N ALA A 571 -7.12 -17.50 4.93
CA ALA A 571 -7.68 -16.21 5.31
C ALA A 571 -9.00 -16.35 6.09
N ILE A 572 -9.89 -17.26 5.65
CA ILE A 572 -11.16 -17.56 6.34
C ILE A 572 -10.91 -18.15 7.73
N VAL A 573 -9.96 -19.09 7.87
CA VAL A 573 -9.66 -19.72 9.16
C VAL A 573 -9.07 -18.71 10.16
N VAL A 574 -8.26 -17.75 9.70
CA VAL A 574 -7.79 -16.63 10.55
C VAL A 574 -8.92 -15.62 10.81
N TYR A 575 -9.77 -15.31 9.83
CA TYR A 575 -10.94 -14.44 10.02
C TYR A 575 -12.01 -15.03 10.95
N LEU A 576 -11.97 -16.34 11.24
CA LEU A 576 -13.09 -17.09 11.81
C LEU A 576 -13.70 -16.55 13.14
N PRO A 577 -12.92 -16.12 14.16
CA PRO A 577 -13.48 -15.42 15.31
C PRO A 577 -14.19 -14.10 14.96
N MET A 578 -13.58 -13.25 14.12
CA MET A 578 -14.22 -12.01 13.65
C MET A 578 -15.47 -12.31 12.78
N TYR A 579 -15.44 -13.39 12.00
CA TYR A 579 -16.60 -13.85 11.25
C TYR A 579 -17.76 -14.18 12.18
N ARG A 580 -17.52 -14.95 13.26
CA ARG A 580 -18.52 -15.24 14.30
C ARG A 580 -19.16 -13.95 14.83
N TYR A 581 -18.35 -12.93 15.17
CA TYR A 581 -18.86 -11.64 15.63
C TYR A 581 -19.75 -10.97 14.57
N SER A 582 -19.32 -10.95 13.30
CA SER A 582 -20.08 -10.33 12.20
C SER A 582 -21.40 -11.04 11.86
N GLN A 583 -21.63 -12.26 12.35
CA GLN A 583 -22.91 -12.97 12.20
C GLN A 583 -23.83 -12.78 13.40
N GLU A 584 -23.28 -12.76 14.63
CA GLU A 584 -24.08 -12.61 15.86
C GLU A 584 -24.43 -11.15 16.17
N PHE A 585 -23.52 -10.22 15.86
CA PHE A 585 -23.68 -8.78 16.11
C PHE A 585 -23.53 -7.96 14.80
N PRO A 586 -24.35 -8.26 13.76
CA PRO A 586 -24.18 -7.66 12.45
C PRO A 586 -24.38 -6.13 12.48
N ARG A 587 -25.34 -5.64 13.28
CA ARG A 587 -25.58 -4.21 13.51
C ARG A 587 -24.31 -3.49 13.95
N GLU A 588 -23.68 -3.98 15.01
CA GLU A 588 -22.49 -3.38 15.60
C GLU A 588 -21.27 -3.45 14.67
N PHE A 589 -21.09 -4.59 14.01
CA PHE A 589 -19.96 -4.81 13.10
C PHE A 589 -20.03 -3.95 11.84
N TRP A 590 -21.24 -3.67 11.35
CA TRP A 590 -21.45 -2.93 10.10
C TRP A 590 -21.82 -1.46 10.28
N ASN A 591 -22.20 -1.01 11.49
CA ASN A 591 -22.63 0.37 11.79
C ASN A 591 -21.76 1.45 11.12
N ARG A 592 -20.45 1.49 11.44
CA ARG A 592 -19.47 2.43 10.86
C ARG A 592 -19.23 2.25 9.35
N THR A 593 -19.65 1.15 8.74
CA THR A 593 -19.60 0.98 7.27
C THR A 593 -20.82 1.65 6.63
N TYR A 594 -22.04 1.23 7.00
CA TYR A 594 -23.26 1.77 6.41
C TYR A 594 -23.46 3.26 6.73
N GLY A 595 -23.16 3.70 7.96
CA GLY A 595 -23.25 5.12 8.33
C GLY A 595 -22.29 6.03 7.55
N ARG A 596 -21.19 5.51 6.98
CA ARG A 596 -20.28 6.28 6.10
C ARG A 596 -20.62 6.15 4.61
N MET A 597 -21.26 5.05 4.21
CA MET A 597 -21.72 4.86 2.83
C MET A 597 -23.06 5.57 2.56
N PHE A 598 -24.03 5.50 3.46
CA PHE A 598 -25.38 6.00 3.21
C PHE A 598 -25.92 6.96 4.29
N GLY A 599 -25.24 7.06 5.44
CA GLY A 599 -25.73 7.85 6.58
C GLY A 599 -27.10 7.36 7.05
N ASP A 600 -27.94 8.29 7.51
CA ASP A 600 -29.26 7.99 8.07
C ASP A 600 -30.32 7.63 7.01
N LYS A 601 -29.98 7.62 5.71
CA LYS A 601 -30.90 7.23 4.62
C LYS A 601 -31.28 5.76 4.64
N VAL A 602 -30.43 4.90 5.19
CA VAL A 602 -30.70 3.47 5.33
C VAL A 602 -31.20 3.22 6.74
N ASP A 603 -32.52 3.01 6.88
CA ASP A 603 -33.02 2.37 8.10
C ASP A 603 -32.52 0.92 8.11
N THR A 604 -31.51 0.68 8.94
CA THR A 604 -30.95 -0.68 9.11
C THR A 604 -31.83 -1.58 9.97
N ASN A 605 -32.95 -1.08 10.53
CA ASN A 605 -33.90 -1.91 11.25
C ASN A 605 -34.88 -2.60 10.28
N CYS A 606 -35.21 -3.86 10.52
CA CYS A 606 -36.17 -4.59 9.70
C CYS A 606 -37.61 -4.02 9.88
N PRO A 607 -38.40 -3.78 8.81
CA PRO A 607 -39.74 -3.21 8.94
C PRO A 607 -40.73 -4.06 9.76
N ASP A 608 -40.58 -5.38 9.68
CA ASP A 608 -41.42 -6.37 10.38
C ASP A 608 -40.88 -6.71 11.79
N ASP A 609 -39.61 -6.42 12.08
CA ASP A 609 -38.99 -6.60 13.41
C ASP A 609 -38.12 -5.38 13.79
N PRO A 610 -38.72 -4.36 14.44
CA PRO A 610 -38.05 -3.13 14.84
C PRO A 610 -36.97 -3.35 15.91
N GLY A 611 -35.80 -3.79 15.48
CA GLY A 611 -34.63 -4.06 16.32
C GLY A 611 -33.58 -4.92 15.62
N GLU A 612 -34.02 -5.85 14.77
CA GLU A 612 -33.15 -6.68 13.92
C GLU A 612 -32.45 -5.86 12.82
N PHE A 613 -31.27 -6.31 12.42
CA PHE A 613 -30.46 -5.63 11.41
C PHE A 613 -30.68 -6.21 10.01
N CYS A 614 -31.33 -5.44 9.14
CA CYS A 614 -31.55 -5.74 7.73
C CYS A 614 -30.62 -4.87 6.85
N PRO A 615 -29.50 -5.40 6.33
CA PRO A 615 -28.69 -4.68 5.35
C PRO A 615 -29.42 -4.61 4.00
N PRO A 616 -29.30 -3.49 3.25
CA PRO A 616 -29.95 -3.37 1.95
C PRO A 616 -29.43 -4.42 0.96
N SER A 617 -30.35 -5.02 0.23
CA SER A 617 -30.06 -5.97 -0.84
C SER A 617 -29.35 -5.29 -2.03
N ILE A 618 -28.75 -6.08 -2.93
CA ILE A 618 -28.03 -5.52 -4.09
C ILE A 618 -28.92 -4.60 -4.95
N PRO A 619 -30.19 -4.93 -5.28
CA PRO A 619 -31.08 -4.01 -5.96
C PRO A 619 -31.31 -2.69 -5.19
N GLU A 620 -31.60 -2.76 -3.89
CA GLU A 620 -31.81 -1.57 -3.05
C GLU A 620 -30.54 -0.69 -2.97
N VAL A 621 -29.35 -1.30 -2.91
CA VAL A 621 -28.07 -0.56 -3.00
C VAL A 621 -27.92 0.13 -4.36
N LEU A 622 -28.32 -0.51 -5.46
CA LEU A 622 -28.25 0.11 -6.79
C LEU A 622 -29.25 1.27 -6.92
N ASP A 623 -30.46 1.11 -6.40
CA ASP A 623 -31.49 2.15 -6.38
C ASP A 623 -31.03 3.34 -5.52
N LEU A 624 -30.54 3.08 -4.29
CA LEU A 624 -29.94 4.08 -3.40
C LEU A 624 -28.80 4.86 -4.07
N LEU A 625 -27.99 4.23 -4.93
CA LEU A 625 -26.92 4.92 -5.66
C LEU A 625 -27.43 5.81 -6.81
N THR A 626 -28.65 5.60 -7.31
CA THR A 626 -29.29 6.47 -8.31
C THR A 626 -30.03 7.66 -7.70
N GLU A 627 -30.39 7.62 -6.43
CA GLU A 627 -31.02 8.74 -5.73
C GLU A 627 -30.05 9.90 -5.49
N SER A 628 -30.55 11.14 -5.55
CA SER A 628 -29.84 12.33 -5.08
C SER A 628 -29.92 12.48 -3.55
N GLY A 629 -29.09 13.34 -2.97
CA GLY A 629 -29.00 13.50 -1.51
C GLY A 629 -27.72 12.92 -0.91
N TYR A 630 -26.63 12.86 -1.66
CA TYR A 630 -25.32 12.39 -1.20
C TYR A 630 -24.25 13.50 -1.35
N GLY A 631 -23.10 13.32 -0.71
CA GLY A 631 -22.03 14.32 -0.70
C GLY A 631 -22.30 15.51 0.23
N PRO A 632 -21.41 16.53 0.23
CA PRO A 632 -21.47 17.66 1.16
C PRO A 632 -22.75 18.50 1.02
N ASP A 633 -23.08 18.91 -0.21
CA ASP A 633 -24.21 19.78 -0.53
C ASP A 633 -25.55 19.03 -0.69
N THR A 634 -25.54 17.69 -0.66
CA THR A 634 -26.71 16.80 -0.83
C THR A 634 -27.47 16.97 -2.15
N ASP A 635 -26.83 17.48 -3.20
CA ASP A 635 -27.38 17.60 -4.54
C ASP A 635 -27.00 16.42 -5.47
N MET A 636 -25.86 15.76 -5.19
CA MET A 636 -25.32 14.66 -6.00
C MET A 636 -26.10 13.34 -5.85
N THR A 637 -26.14 12.57 -6.94
CA THR A 637 -26.46 11.13 -6.86
C THR A 637 -25.33 10.33 -6.24
N GLY A 638 -25.62 9.12 -5.73
CA GLY A 638 -24.58 8.25 -5.17
C GLY A 638 -23.45 7.92 -6.14
N TYR A 639 -23.75 7.70 -7.43
CA TYR A 639 -22.71 7.49 -8.46
C TYR A 639 -21.84 8.74 -8.71
N GLU A 640 -22.43 9.93 -8.68
CA GLU A 640 -21.70 11.19 -8.83
C GLU A 640 -20.79 11.45 -7.63
N ALA A 641 -21.30 11.23 -6.42
CA ALA A 641 -20.52 11.32 -5.18
C ALA A 641 -19.35 10.32 -5.15
N ILE A 642 -19.55 9.05 -5.56
CA ILE A 642 -18.45 8.07 -5.68
C ILE A 642 -17.39 8.59 -6.66
N ARG A 643 -17.82 9.13 -7.81
CA ARG A 643 -16.91 9.61 -8.85
C ARG A 643 -16.11 10.84 -8.41
N ALA A 644 -16.75 11.80 -7.74
CA ALA A 644 -16.10 12.97 -7.16
C ALA A 644 -15.07 12.52 -6.12
N ASN A 645 -15.51 11.84 -5.06
CA ASN A 645 -14.64 11.34 -3.99
C ASN A 645 -13.46 10.50 -4.50
N TYR A 646 -13.63 9.72 -5.57
CA TYR A 646 -12.55 8.95 -6.19
C TYR A 646 -11.52 9.85 -6.89
N TRP A 647 -11.97 10.89 -7.59
CA TRP A 647 -11.11 11.88 -8.24
C TRP A 647 -10.35 12.73 -7.22
N ASP A 648 -11.03 13.19 -6.19
CA ASP A 648 -10.44 14.01 -5.13
C ASP A 648 -9.39 13.18 -4.39
N ALA A 649 -9.72 11.95 -4.01
CA ALA A 649 -8.77 11.01 -3.41
C ALA A 649 -7.57 10.67 -4.33
N PHE A 650 -7.77 10.59 -5.64
CA PHE A 650 -6.68 10.36 -6.61
C PHE A 650 -5.77 11.58 -6.80
N THR A 651 -6.32 12.79 -6.75
CA THR A 651 -5.56 14.05 -6.91
C THR A 651 -4.96 14.59 -5.61
N SER A 652 -5.46 14.14 -4.45
CA SER A 652 -5.05 14.58 -3.11
C SER A 652 -3.56 14.47 -2.78
N TYR A 653 -2.82 13.65 -3.51
CA TYR A 653 -1.36 13.55 -3.36
C TYR A 653 -0.61 14.81 -3.81
N ILE A 654 -1.19 15.62 -4.70
CA ILE A 654 -0.50 16.72 -5.41
C ILE A 654 -1.32 18.02 -5.55
N TRP A 655 -2.64 17.97 -5.31
CA TRP A 655 -3.55 19.11 -5.46
C TRP A 655 -4.23 19.43 -4.12
N GLU A 656 -5.48 19.00 -3.92
CA GLU A 656 -6.27 19.29 -2.72
C GLU A 656 -6.28 18.10 -1.76
N GLY A 657 -5.63 18.27 -0.61
CA GLY A 657 -5.50 17.21 0.39
C GLY A 657 -6.72 17.08 1.31
N ASP A 658 -6.57 16.26 2.34
CA ASP A 658 -7.60 16.06 3.36
C ASP A 658 -7.93 17.38 4.08
N GLY A 659 -9.22 17.74 4.18
CA GLY A 659 -9.66 18.94 4.87
C GLY A 659 -9.71 18.78 6.40
N GLN A 660 -9.64 17.55 6.92
CA GLN A 660 -9.89 17.25 8.32
C GLN A 660 -8.70 17.63 9.21
N TRP A 661 -8.90 18.60 10.11
CA TRP A 661 -7.92 19.13 11.06
C TRP A 661 -7.12 18.08 11.83
N ILE A 662 -7.73 16.93 12.15
CA ILE A 662 -7.12 15.83 12.90
C ILE A 662 -6.04 15.09 12.08
N THR A 663 -6.15 15.12 10.75
CA THR A 663 -5.31 14.36 9.80
C THR A 663 -4.57 15.22 8.78
N ASN A 664 -4.87 16.52 8.69
CA ASN A 664 -4.15 17.47 7.87
C ASN A 664 -4.39 18.93 8.35
N GLY A 665 -3.32 19.71 8.49
CA GLY A 665 -3.40 21.11 8.89
C GLY A 665 -3.70 22.04 7.71
N GLY A 666 -4.93 22.04 7.19
CA GLY A 666 -5.40 23.04 6.22
C GLY A 666 -5.37 22.64 4.74
N GLY A 667 -5.78 21.41 4.40
CA GLY A 667 -6.03 21.01 3.00
C GLY A 667 -4.78 20.83 2.13
N TYR A 668 -3.58 20.86 2.71
CA TYR A 668 -2.31 20.69 1.99
C TYR A 668 -2.25 19.32 1.29
N PRO A 669 -1.72 19.22 0.06
CA PRO A 669 -1.55 17.94 -0.62
C PRO A 669 -0.69 16.96 0.18
N ALA A 670 -1.00 15.65 0.05
CA ALA A 670 -0.42 14.60 0.89
C ALA A 670 1.10 14.40 0.72
N LEU A 671 1.67 14.91 -0.38
CA LEU A 671 3.09 14.89 -0.67
C LEU A 671 3.63 16.32 -0.76
N ASP A 672 4.82 16.53 -0.19
CA ASP A 672 5.61 17.73 -0.48
C ASP A 672 6.00 17.79 -1.97
N SER A 673 6.37 18.98 -2.48
CA SER A 673 6.67 19.18 -3.90
C SER A 673 7.84 18.32 -4.43
N ARG A 674 8.79 17.90 -3.58
CA ARG A 674 9.91 17.03 -3.99
C ARG A 674 9.42 15.60 -4.17
N THR A 675 8.68 15.09 -3.20
CA THR A 675 8.09 13.75 -3.29
C THR A 675 7.02 13.67 -4.40
N ALA A 676 6.23 14.73 -4.59
CA ALA A 676 5.27 14.85 -5.69
C ALA A 676 5.93 14.83 -7.08
N ALA A 677 7.04 15.58 -7.27
CA ALA A 677 7.81 15.56 -8.51
C ALA A 677 8.30 14.14 -8.86
N LEU A 678 8.83 13.43 -7.87
CA LEU A 678 9.26 12.04 -8.02
C LEU A 678 8.09 11.09 -8.24
N TYR A 679 6.96 11.29 -7.58
CA TYR A 679 5.75 10.47 -7.75
C TYR A 679 5.21 10.59 -9.17
N LEU A 680 5.10 11.80 -9.73
CA LEU A 680 4.61 12.03 -11.10
C LEU A 680 5.51 11.40 -12.16
N LEU A 681 6.84 11.58 -12.05
CA LEU A 681 7.81 10.88 -12.90
C LEU A 681 7.80 9.37 -12.66
N GLY A 682 7.59 8.95 -11.42
CA GLY A 682 7.54 7.57 -10.97
C GLY A 682 6.37 6.82 -11.58
N LEU A 683 5.18 7.42 -11.60
CA LEU A 683 3.96 6.90 -12.22
C LEU A 683 4.20 6.64 -13.73
N LEU A 684 4.71 7.63 -14.45
CA LEU A 684 5.09 7.49 -15.86
C LEU A 684 6.16 6.40 -16.04
N GLY A 685 7.19 6.39 -15.20
CA GLY A 685 8.25 5.40 -15.21
C GLY A 685 7.76 3.98 -14.93
N TRP A 686 6.74 3.82 -14.09
CA TRP A 686 6.13 2.54 -13.76
C TRP A 686 5.30 1.97 -14.91
N LEU A 687 4.54 2.83 -15.60
CA LEU A 687 3.81 2.46 -16.81
C LEU A 687 4.77 2.01 -17.93
N LEU A 688 5.86 2.76 -18.14
CA LEU A 688 6.92 2.40 -19.08
C LEU A 688 7.66 1.11 -18.68
N LEU A 689 7.89 0.89 -17.39
CA LEU A 689 8.50 -0.34 -16.87
C LEU A 689 7.60 -1.56 -17.12
N LEU A 690 6.30 -1.44 -16.87
CA LEU A 690 5.30 -2.49 -17.12
C LEU A 690 5.27 -2.87 -18.61
N ALA A 691 5.21 -1.86 -19.50
CA ALA A 691 5.25 -2.05 -20.95
C ALA A 691 6.55 -2.73 -21.42
N LYS A 692 7.71 -2.36 -20.84
CA LYS A 692 9.03 -2.90 -21.19
C LYS A 692 9.25 -4.33 -20.69
N ARG A 693 9.00 -4.60 -19.40
CA ARG A 693 9.32 -5.91 -18.79
C ARG A 693 8.27 -6.98 -19.04
N ARG A 694 7.00 -6.60 -19.24
CA ARG A 694 5.84 -7.51 -19.29
C ARG A 694 5.73 -8.44 -18.07
N ASP A 695 6.36 -8.08 -16.95
CA ASP A 695 6.19 -8.78 -15.68
C ASP A 695 4.91 -8.31 -14.99
N ILE A 696 3.92 -9.20 -14.98
CA ILE A 696 2.59 -8.96 -14.43
C ILE A 696 2.61 -8.65 -12.93
N ALA A 697 3.66 -9.07 -12.19
CA ALA A 697 3.79 -8.70 -10.77
C ALA A 697 3.92 -7.18 -10.57
N LEU A 698 4.43 -6.43 -11.57
CA LEU A 698 4.53 -4.97 -11.50
C LEU A 698 3.18 -4.27 -11.65
N ALA A 699 2.17 -4.94 -12.24
CA ALA A 699 0.81 -4.40 -12.38
C ALA A 699 0.07 -4.30 -11.04
N VAL A 700 0.50 -5.06 -10.02
CA VAL A 700 -0.02 -4.99 -8.64
C VAL A 700 0.05 -3.57 -8.07
N ILE A 701 1.05 -2.77 -8.47
CA ILE A 701 1.29 -1.45 -7.90
C ILE A 701 0.25 -0.41 -8.37
N PRO A 702 0.05 -0.16 -9.68
CA PRO A 702 -1.03 0.73 -10.13
C PRO A 702 -2.43 0.16 -9.83
N VAL A 703 -2.64 -1.15 -9.92
CA VAL A 703 -3.94 -1.76 -9.56
C VAL A 703 -4.24 -1.60 -8.07
N GLY A 704 -3.26 -1.87 -7.20
CA GLY A 704 -3.39 -1.71 -5.75
C GLY A 704 -3.63 -0.26 -5.35
N LEU A 705 -2.97 0.70 -5.99
CA LEU A 705 -3.24 2.13 -5.83
C LEU A 705 -4.71 2.46 -6.12
N LEU A 706 -5.23 2.03 -7.27
CA LEU A 706 -6.61 2.29 -7.68
C LEU A 706 -7.65 1.61 -6.77
N VAL A 707 -7.36 0.40 -6.27
CA VAL A 707 -8.27 -0.31 -5.35
C VAL A 707 -8.23 0.29 -3.94
N MET A 708 -7.07 0.70 -3.43
CA MET A 708 -6.94 1.27 -2.08
C MET A 708 -7.39 2.74 -1.96
N ILE A 709 -7.84 3.35 -3.06
CA ILE A 709 -8.61 4.62 -3.05
C ILE A 709 -10.09 4.39 -2.68
N LEU A 710 -10.65 3.20 -2.97
CA LEU A 710 -12.07 2.88 -2.76
C LEU A 710 -12.60 3.14 -1.34
N PRO A 711 -11.85 2.94 -0.23
CA PRO A 711 -12.34 3.25 1.10
C PRO A 711 -12.75 4.72 1.31
N SER A 712 -12.14 5.67 0.57
CA SER A 712 -12.58 7.07 0.58
C SER A 712 -13.66 7.33 -0.46
N ALA A 713 -13.51 6.78 -1.67
CA ALA A 713 -14.49 6.96 -2.74
C ALA A 713 -15.91 6.52 -2.35
N LEU A 714 -16.03 5.41 -1.60
CA LEU A 714 -17.30 4.83 -1.17
C LEU A 714 -17.92 5.54 0.05
N ALA A 715 -17.24 6.50 0.67
CA ALA A 715 -17.78 7.25 1.80
C ALA A 715 -18.62 8.44 1.31
N ILE A 716 -19.85 8.17 0.85
CA ILE A 716 -20.71 9.15 0.16
C ILE A 716 -21.86 9.72 1.01
N ALA A 717 -21.94 9.40 2.30
CA ALA A 717 -23.08 9.76 3.16
C ALA A 717 -23.47 11.26 3.08
N PRO A 718 -24.76 11.60 3.29
CA PRO A 718 -25.23 12.98 3.24
C PRO A 718 -24.46 13.90 4.22
N TYR A 719 -24.17 15.13 3.80
CA TYR A 719 -23.44 16.15 4.59
C TYR A 719 -21.99 15.75 4.98
N LEU A 720 -21.45 14.69 4.39
CA LEU A 720 -20.13 14.16 4.75
C LEU A 720 -18.99 14.88 4.01
N ASP A 721 -18.55 16.01 4.55
CA ASP A 721 -17.37 16.75 4.07
C ASP A 721 -16.05 16.19 4.65
N GLU A 722 -15.79 14.90 4.40
CA GLU A 722 -14.60 14.19 4.90
C GLU A 722 -13.78 13.53 3.77
N ASN A 723 -13.97 13.91 2.51
CA ASN A 723 -13.18 13.39 1.39
C ASN A 723 -12.43 14.54 0.69
N PRO A 724 -11.18 14.33 0.25
CA PRO A 724 -10.41 13.08 0.32
C PRO A 724 -9.90 12.79 1.74
N SER A 725 -10.02 11.54 2.24
CA SER A 725 -9.55 11.22 3.59
C SER A 725 -8.19 10.52 3.60
N PHE A 726 -7.18 11.16 4.19
CA PHE A 726 -5.83 10.61 4.39
C PHE A 726 -5.84 9.36 5.29
N THR A 727 -6.89 9.15 6.08
CA THR A 727 -7.07 7.91 6.87
C THR A 727 -7.58 6.75 6.02
N ARG A 728 -8.55 7.01 5.13
CA ARG A 728 -9.20 6.00 4.29
C ARG A 728 -8.28 5.56 3.17
N ILE A 729 -7.56 6.49 2.55
CA ILE A 729 -6.55 6.19 1.52
C ILE A 729 -5.18 5.83 2.11
N SER A 730 -5.01 5.70 3.43
CA SER A 730 -3.71 5.33 4.05
C SER A 730 -3.07 4.08 3.46
N GLY A 731 -3.87 3.13 2.95
CA GLY A 731 -3.37 1.96 2.24
C GLY A 731 -2.65 2.26 0.90
N THR A 732 -2.79 3.46 0.33
CA THR A 732 -2.12 3.84 -0.92
C THR A 732 -0.67 4.26 -0.73
N LEU A 733 -0.26 4.60 0.50
CA LEU A 733 1.10 5.00 0.88
C LEU A 733 2.17 4.08 0.27
N VAL A 734 1.94 2.77 0.32
CA VAL A 734 2.86 1.75 -0.22
C VAL A 734 3.12 1.92 -1.71
N PHE A 735 2.09 2.20 -2.49
CA PHE A 735 2.21 2.35 -3.94
C PHE A 735 2.77 3.72 -4.32
N VAL A 736 2.30 4.78 -3.66
CA VAL A 736 2.73 6.16 -3.89
C VAL A 736 4.23 6.32 -3.60
N PHE A 737 4.70 5.90 -2.42
CA PHE A 737 6.12 6.00 -2.06
C PHE A 737 7.01 5.06 -2.86
N LEU A 738 6.51 3.90 -3.31
CA LEU A 738 7.27 3.03 -4.22
C LEU A 738 7.43 3.64 -5.62
N MET A 739 6.39 4.28 -6.15
CA MET A 739 6.49 5.02 -7.41
C MET A 739 7.45 6.21 -7.26
N ALA A 740 7.34 7.02 -6.20
CA ALA A 740 8.24 8.14 -5.93
C ALA A 740 9.71 7.69 -5.75
N ALA A 741 9.95 6.55 -5.10
CA ALA A 741 11.29 6.01 -4.95
C ALA A 741 11.95 5.56 -6.26
N PHE A 742 11.17 5.30 -7.32
CA PHE A 742 11.65 4.67 -8.54
C PHE A 742 12.61 5.55 -9.37
N PRO A 743 12.30 6.80 -9.75
CA PRO A 743 13.23 7.65 -10.51
C PRO A 743 14.53 7.93 -9.74
N LEU A 744 14.43 8.12 -8.42
CA LEU A 744 15.58 8.38 -7.55
C LEU A 744 16.52 7.16 -7.49
N GLY A 745 15.96 5.96 -7.33
CA GLY A 745 16.73 4.71 -7.37
C GLY A 745 17.32 4.40 -8.75
N MET A 746 16.60 4.75 -9.83
CA MET A 746 17.14 4.66 -11.20
C MET A 746 18.34 5.59 -11.41
N LEU A 747 18.29 6.82 -10.89
CA LEU A 747 19.37 7.80 -11.02
C LEU A 747 20.60 7.38 -10.20
N ALA A 748 20.41 6.95 -8.95
CA ALA A 748 21.48 6.41 -8.12
C ALA A 748 22.20 5.24 -8.80
N ARG A 749 21.44 4.29 -9.38
CA ARG A 749 21.99 3.20 -10.19
C ARG A 749 22.75 3.71 -11.42
N GLN A 750 22.19 4.66 -12.17
CA GLN A 750 22.80 5.19 -13.40
C GLN A 750 24.13 5.90 -13.14
N ILE A 751 24.26 6.62 -12.02
CA ILE A 751 25.52 7.25 -11.55
C ILE A 751 26.58 6.18 -11.23
N VAL A 752 26.19 5.13 -10.50
CA VAL A 752 27.09 4.00 -10.18
C VAL A 752 27.59 3.28 -11.43
N GLU A 753 26.69 3.06 -12.41
CA GLU A 753 27.03 2.43 -13.68
C GLU A 753 27.96 3.30 -14.55
N ALA A 754 27.76 4.62 -14.56
CA ALA A 754 28.65 5.55 -15.24
C ALA A 754 30.08 5.50 -14.68
N GLY A 755 30.23 5.25 -13.38
CA GLY A 755 31.51 5.06 -12.71
C GLY A 755 32.13 3.66 -12.79
N TYR A 756 31.60 2.76 -13.63
CA TYR A 756 31.99 1.34 -13.64
C TYR A 756 31.92 0.65 -12.25
N GLY A 757 31.00 1.08 -11.38
CA GLY A 757 30.86 0.53 -10.02
C GLY A 757 31.96 0.96 -9.03
N GLN A 758 32.80 1.94 -9.35
CA GLN A 758 33.82 2.45 -8.43
C GLN A 758 33.19 3.05 -7.15
N ARG A 759 33.88 2.88 -6.01
CA ARG A 759 33.43 3.38 -4.70
C ARG A 759 33.14 4.88 -4.68
N ALA A 760 33.84 5.67 -5.47
CA ALA A 760 33.60 7.11 -5.60
C ALA A 760 32.19 7.42 -6.14
N TYR A 761 31.73 6.69 -7.16
CA TYR A 761 30.41 6.89 -7.77
C TYR A 761 29.28 6.33 -6.91
N PHE A 762 29.53 5.25 -6.15
CA PHE A 762 28.64 4.86 -5.05
C PHE A 762 28.50 5.99 -4.02
N GLY A 763 29.62 6.61 -3.60
CA GLY A 763 29.59 7.77 -2.70
C GLY A 763 28.79 8.95 -3.26
N ILE A 764 28.99 9.31 -4.54
CA ILE A 764 28.21 10.36 -5.22
C ILE A 764 26.72 10.02 -5.25
N ALA A 765 26.36 8.79 -5.61
CA ALA A 765 24.96 8.35 -5.62
C ALA A 765 24.32 8.39 -4.22
N THR A 766 25.02 7.92 -3.19
CA THR A 766 24.56 8.00 -1.79
C THR A 766 24.39 9.46 -1.34
N LEU A 767 25.37 10.33 -1.62
CA LEU A 767 25.30 11.75 -1.26
C LEU A 767 24.17 12.49 -1.99
N MET A 768 23.91 12.15 -3.25
CA MET A 768 22.79 12.70 -4.02
C MET A 768 21.43 12.26 -3.44
N VAL A 769 21.24 10.96 -3.14
CA VAL A 769 20.01 10.47 -2.49
C VAL A 769 19.83 11.12 -1.11
N ALA A 770 20.89 11.18 -0.31
CA ALA A 770 20.86 11.81 1.01
C ALA A 770 20.55 13.32 0.94
N PHE A 771 21.11 14.04 -0.04
CA PHE A 771 20.80 15.44 -0.29
C PHE A 771 19.35 15.65 -0.70
N PHE A 772 18.81 14.81 -1.59
CA PHE A 772 17.41 14.88 -2.00
C PHE A 772 16.47 14.63 -0.81
N VAL A 773 16.75 13.59 -0.01
CA VAL A 773 15.98 13.27 1.20
C VAL A 773 16.08 14.42 2.22
N TYR A 774 17.24 15.06 2.36
CA TYR A 774 17.41 16.24 3.23
C TYR A 774 16.62 17.47 2.75
N ASP A 775 16.61 17.77 1.45
CA ASP A 775 15.82 18.86 0.87
C ASP A 775 14.30 18.61 1.00
N ALA A 776 13.86 17.36 0.89
CA ALA A 776 12.48 16.96 1.16
C ALA A 776 12.12 16.90 2.65
N ALA A 777 13.10 16.64 3.54
CA ALA A 777 12.85 16.44 4.96
C ALA A 777 12.33 17.71 5.65
N ARG A 778 12.88 18.88 5.28
CA ARG A 778 12.48 20.16 5.87
C ARG A 778 11.00 20.50 5.65
N PRO A 779 10.47 20.61 4.41
CA PRO A 779 9.05 20.95 4.22
C PRO A 779 8.09 19.91 4.82
N ASN A 780 8.48 18.64 4.95
CA ASN A 780 7.67 17.64 5.66
C ASN A 780 7.74 17.81 7.19
N TYR A 781 8.89 18.21 7.74
CA TYR A 781 9.05 18.54 9.15
C TYR A 781 8.18 19.77 9.48
N ASP A 782 8.38 20.87 8.75
CA ASP A 782 7.63 22.13 8.90
C ASP A 782 6.11 21.87 8.78
N ALA A 783 5.66 21.07 7.80
CA ALA A 783 4.24 20.72 7.64
C ALA A 783 3.64 19.93 8.81
N TYR A 784 4.43 19.12 9.53
CA TYR A 784 3.93 18.32 10.67
C TYR A 784 4.11 19.01 12.03
N PHE A 785 5.27 19.64 12.25
CA PHE A 785 5.63 20.26 13.53
C PHE A 785 5.28 21.74 13.62
N GLU A 786 5.01 22.43 12.51
CA GLU A 786 4.49 23.80 12.52
C GLU A 786 3.02 23.79 12.04
N THR A 787 2.78 23.53 10.75
CA THR A 787 1.44 23.73 10.15
C THR A 787 0.36 22.80 10.72
N TYR A 788 0.65 21.50 10.88
CA TYR A 788 -0.29 20.59 11.55
C TYR A 788 -0.39 20.88 13.05
N GLN A 789 0.69 21.26 13.74
CA GLN A 789 0.60 21.63 15.16
C GLN A 789 -0.35 22.83 15.35
N GLU A 790 -0.24 23.87 14.53
CA GLU A 790 -1.12 25.05 14.54
C GLU A 790 -2.57 24.71 14.17
N GLY A 791 -2.78 23.97 13.07
CA GLY A 791 -4.12 23.57 12.63
C GLY A 791 -4.84 22.64 13.61
N TYR A 792 -4.08 21.74 14.25
CA TYR A 792 -4.55 20.97 15.39
C TYR A 792 -4.89 21.95 16.53
N ALA A 793 -3.93 22.75 17.02
CA ALA A 793 -4.05 23.71 18.13
C ALA A 793 -5.30 24.59 18.11
N TYR A 794 -5.73 25.04 16.93
CA TYR A 794 -6.91 25.87 16.78
C TYR A 794 -8.25 25.12 17.01
N THR A 795 -8.26 23.78 16.90
CA THR A 795 -9.48 22.98 16.86
C THR A 795 -9.68 22.06 18.07
N TRP A 796 -8.62 21.58 18.73
CA TRP A 796 -8.73 20.73 19.92
C TRP A 796 -8.79 21.55 21.23
N ARG A 797 -9.27 20.93 22.32
CA ARG A 797 -9.54 21.63 23.60
C ARG A 797 -8.43 21.41 24.64
N PRO A 798 -7.84 22.46 25.27
CA PRO A 798 -6.70 22.41 26.21
C PRO A 798 -6.93 21.62 27.52
N TYR A 799 -7.15 20.31 27.42
CA TYR A 799 -7.52 19.44 28.54
C TYR A 799 -6.56 19.50 29.73
N ARG A 800 -5.23 19.61 29.57
CA ARG A 800 -4.32 19.81 30.73
C ARG A 800 -4.59 21.09 31.51
N GLN A 801 -4.97 22.18 30.83
CA GLN A 801 -5.30 23.46 31.48
C GLN A 801 -6.69 23.40 32.10
N ILE A 802 -7.66 22.82 31.39
CA ILE A 802 -9.06 22.70 31.82
C ILE A 802 -9.20 21.70 32.99
N ALA A 803 -8.38 20.65 33.03
CA ALA A 803 -8.36 19.65 34.11
C ALA A 803 -7.57 20.10 35.36
N ALA A 804 -6.69 21.10 35.27
CA ALA A 804 -5.88 21.52 36.41
C ALA A 804 -6.73 21.96 37.62
N PRO A 805 -7.82 22.75 37.48
CA PRO A 805 -8.73 23.05 38.59
C PRO A 805 -9.41 21.82 39.19
N LEU A 806 -9.79 20.82 38.39
CA LEU A 806 -10.37 19.56 38.88
C LEU A 806 -9.34 18.78 39.71
N LYS A 807 -8.10 18.71 39.25
CA LYS A 807 -7.01 18.06 39.96
C LYS A 807 -6.70 18.76 41.29
N ASP A 808 -6.46 20.08 41.25
CA ASP A 808 -6.19 20.90 42.44
C ASP A 808 -7.33 20.82 43.46
N PHE A 809 -8.57 20.74 42.98
CA PHE A 809 -9.75 20.53 43.81
C PHE A 809 -9.72 19.15 44.48
N ALA A 810 -9.58 18.07 43.70
CA ALA A 810 -9.67 16.70 44.18
C ALA A 810 -8.50 16.29 45.08
N GLU A 811 -7.27 16.74 44.79
CA GLU A 811 -6.08 16.47 45.62
C GLU A 811 -6.00 17.36 46.86
N GLY A 812 -6.58 18.57 46.82
CA GLY A 812 -6.44 19.58 47.87
C GLY A 812 -7.58 19.61 48.89
N ARG A 813 -8.76 20.10 48.46
CA ARG A 813 -9.85 20.55 49.35
C ARG A 813 -11.20 19.87 49.14
N GLY A 814 -11.35 19.18 48.01
CA GLY A 814 -12.56 18.49 47.59
C GLY A 814 -12.34 16.98 47.45
N SER A 815 -13.00 16.39 46.47
CA SER A 815 -12.88 14.98 46.08
C SER A 815 -13.37 14.83 44.64
N PHE A 816 -13.04 13.72 43.96
CA PHE A 816 -13.66 13.41 42.66
C PHE A 816 -15.18 13.19 42.76
N GLY A 817 -15.69 12.69 43.89
CA GLY A 817 -17.13 12.54 44.16
C GLY A 817 -17.89 13.85 44.40
N ASN A 818 -17.18 14.94 44.72
CA ASN A 818 -17.72 16.28 44.90
C ASN A 818 -17.57 17.17 43.64
N ALA A 819 -16.95 16.65 42.58
CA ALA A 819 -16.79 17.35 41.31
C ALA A 819 -17.72 16.77 40.24
N PHE A 820 -18.29 17.64 39.41
CA PHE A 820 -19.22 17.32 38.34
C PHE A 820 -18.90 18.11 37.07
N TYR A 821 -19.26 17.55 35.92
CA TYR A 821 -19.23 18.22 34.62
C TYR A 821 -20.63 18.19 34.00
N VAL A 822 -21.17 19.35 33.62
CA VAL A 822 -22.44 19.43 32.89
C VAL A 822 -22.15 19.33 31.40
N HIS A 823 -22.72 18.32 30.75
CA HIS A 823 -22.50 18.03 29.35
C HIS A 823 -23.06 19.12 28.44
N ARG A 824 -22.27 19.47 27.42
CA ARG A 824 -22.75 20.26 26.28
C ARG A 824 -22.24 19.69 24.97
N VAL A 825 -23.12 19.68 23.97
CA VAL A 825 -22.84 19.17 22.63
C VAL A 825 -21.61 19.87 22.03
N HIS A 826 -20.66 19.07 21.54
CA HIS A 826 -19.37 19.51 20.97
C HIS A 826 -18.46 20.35 21.89
N TRP A 827 -18.63 20.27 23.22
CA TRP A 827 -17.79 21.01 24.17
C TRP A 827 -16.60 20.19 24.71
N LEU A 828 -16.82 19.34 25.72
CA LEU A 828 -15.80 18.52 26.38
C LEU A 828 -16.27 17.08 26.63
N ASP A 829 -15.30 16.18 26.74
CA ASP A 829 -15.48 14.80 27.16
C ASP A 829 -15.00 14.63 28.61
N HIS A 830 -15.92 14.38 29.54
CA HIS A 830 -15.62 14.29 30.97
C HIS A 830 -14.59 13.19 31.29
N ARG A 831 -14.50 12.15 30.45
CA ARG A 831 -13.58 11.03 30.64
C ARG A 831 -12.15 11.44 30.34
N ILE A 832 -11.96 12.35 29.38
CA ILE A 832 -10.66 13.01 29.14
C ILE A 832 -10.34 13.93 30.33
N LEU A 833 -11.32 14.72 30.79
CA LEU A 833 -11.14 15.66 31.90
C LEU A 833 -10.69 14.92 33.18
N GLY A 834 -11.36 13.83 33.55
CA GLY A 834 -10.98 12.97 34.68
C GLY A 834 -9.63 12.28 34.49
N SER A 835 -9.42 11.64 33.33
CA SER A 835 -8.16 10.95 32.99
C SER A 835 -6.95 11.88 33.10
N VAL A 836 -7.05 13.12 32.59
CA VAL A 836 -5.99 14.13 32.68
C VAL A 836 -5.86 14.72 34.08
N ALA A 837 -6.95 14.82 34.85
CA ALA A 837 -6.90 15.21 36.26
C ALA A 837 -6.29 14.14 37.18
N GLY A 838 -6.21 12.88 36.73
CA GLY A 838 -5.57 11.77 37.46
C GLY A 838 -6.50 10.61 37.82
N ASP A 839 -7.78 10.65 37.45
CA ASP A 839 -8.73 9.54 37.64
C ASP A 839 -9.42 9.16 36.32
N PHE A 840 -8.94 8.05 35.74
CA PHE A 840 -9.45 7.50 34.49
C PHE A 840 -10.93 7.07 34.54
N ASN A 841 -11.44 6.73 35.73
CA ASN A 841 -12.78 6.17 35.92
C ASN A 841 -13.79 7.20 36.45
N TRP A 842 -13.41 8.48 36.54
CA TRP A 842 -14.26 9.55 37.09
C TRP A 842 -15.61 9.63 36.36
N PRO A 843 -16.74 9.33 37.03
CA PRO A 843 -18.01 9.08 36.34
C PRO A 843 -18.90 10.32 36.20
N ASN A 844 -18.57 11.44 36.84
CA ASN A 844 -19.51 12.53 37.12
C ASN A 844 -19.76 13.50 35.93
N GLY A 845 -19.94 12.95 34.72
CA GLY A 845 -20.47 13.65 33.56
C GLY A 845 -22.00 13.65 33.53
N LEU A 846 -22.60 14.74 34.00
CA LEU A 846 -24.05 14.95 34.03
C LEU A 846 -24.59 15.29 32.64
N VAL A 847 -25.66 14.64 32.19
CA VAL A 847 -26.34 14.99 30.91
C VAL A 847 -27.07 16.34 31.03
N GLU A 848 -27.75 16.54 32.15
CA GLU A 848 -28.42 17.78 32.57
C GLU A 848 -28.04 18.04 34.03
N VAL A 849 -28.01 19.30 34.46
CA VAL A 849 -27.42 19.69 35.75
C VAL A 849 -28.17 19.14 36.97
N ASP A 850 -29.46 18.90 36.83
CA ASP A 850 -30.37 18.39 37.86
C ASP A 850 -30.17 16.89 38.13
N HIS A 851 -29.63 16.14 37.16
CA HIS A 851 -29.16 14.78 37.37
C HIS A 851 -28.06 14.65 38.44
N VAL A 852 -27.47 15.76 38.93
CA VAL A 852 -26.54 15.75 40.08
C VAL A 852 -27.08 14.95 41.28
N TYR A 853 -28.38 15.05 41.59
CA TYR A 853 -28.98 14.31 42.70
C TYR A 853 -28.93 12.80 42.47
N GLN A 854 -29.20 12.36 41.24
CA GLN A 854 -29.17 10.94 40.87
C GLN A 854 -27.73 10.39 40.93
N PHE A 855 -26.74 11.15 40.47
CA PHE A 855 -25.33 10.75 40.54
C PHE A 855 -24.82 10.67 41.98
N ILE A 856 -25.24 11.59 42.86
CA ILE A 856 -24.92 11.53 44.29
C ILE A 856 -25.48 10.25 44.92
N MET A 857 -26.74 9.90 44.65
CA MET A 857 -27.36 8.65 45.11
C MET A 857 -26.65 7.40 44.57
N GLN A 858 -26.40 7.35 43.25
CA GLN A 858 -25.82 6.18 42.60
C GLN A 858 -24.38 5.89 43.04
N ASN A 859 -23.64 6.95 43.41
CA ASN A 859 -22.28 6.83 43.90
C ASN A 859 -22.18 6.54 45.41
N GLU A 860 -23.28 6.44 46.17
CA GLU A 860 -23.22 6.08 47.59
C GLU A 860 -22.51 4.72 47.80
N GLY A 861 -21.57 4.68 48.75
CA GLY A 861 -20.75 3.49 49.02
C GLY A 861 -19.64 3.20 47.99
N THR A 862 -19.50 4.02 46.94
CA THR A 862 -18.39 3.94 45.97
C THR A 862 -17.22 4.88 46.36
N ALA A 863 -16.11 4.81 45.61
CA ALA A 863 -15.02 5.79 45.74
C ALA A 863 -15.41 7.23 45.34
N TYR A 864 -16.55 7.40 44.65
CA TYR A 864 -17.09 8.68 44.18
C TYR A 864 -18.26 9.19 45.03
N ALA A 865 -18.47 8.61 46.22
CA ALA A 865 -19.49 9.07 47.15
C ALA A 865 -19.31 10.55 47.50
N TYR A 866 -20.41 11.30 47.51
CA TYR A 866 -20.42 12.72 47.91
C TYR A 866 -20.08 12.87 49.39
N ASP A 867 -19.12 13.74 49.69
CA ASP A 867 -18.73 14.10 51.05
C ASP A 867 -19.33 15.48 51.42
N PRO A 868 -20.31 15.55 52.33
CA PRO A 868 -20.94 16.81 52.72
C PRO A 868 -20.01 17.74 53.52
N GLU A 869 -18.88 17.26 54.04
CA GLU A 869 -17.88 18.12 54.71
C GLU A 869 -16.99 18.85 53.71
N LYS A 870 -17.14 18.58 52.42
CA LYS A 870 -16.32 19.14 51.34
C LYS A 870 -17.12 20.07 50.41
N PRO A 871 -16.47 21.09 49.81
CA PRO A 871 -17.09 21.93 48.79
C PRO A 871 -17.49 21.12 47.56
N LEU A 872 -18.30 21.71 46.70
CA LEU A 872 -18.70 21.16 45.40
C LEU A 872 -18.05 21.95 44.26
N LEU A 873 -17.78 21.27 43.14
CA LEU A 873 -17.26 21.89 41.92
C LEU A 873 -18.07 21.43 40.70
N PHE A 874 -18.58 22.36 39.90
CA PHE A 874 -19.29 22.07 38.66
C PHE A 874 -18.60 22.76 37.48
N TYR A 875 -18.25 22.01 36.45
CA TYR A 875 -17.90 22.57 35.15
C TYR A 875 -19.18 22.85 34.35
N VAL A 876 -19.36 24.10 33.91
CA VAL A 876 -20.56 24.57 33.20
C VAL A 876 -20.14 25.47 32.04
N TYR A 877 -20.88 25.41 30.93
CA TYR A 877 -20.62 26.28 29.79
C TYR A 877 -21.08 27.71 30.07
N GLU A 878 -20.29 28.71 29.67
CA GLU A 878 -20.56 30.13 29.96
C GLU A 878 -21.95 30.64 29.52
N THR A 879 -22.46 30.18 28.38
CA THR A 879 -23.78 30.57 27.88
C THR A 879 -24.92 29.62 28.31
N ASP A 880 -24.68 28.65 29.19
CA ASP A 880 -25.73 27.78 29.72
C ASP A 880 -26.41 28.39 30.94
N LEU A 881 -27.30 29.34 30.65
CA LEU A 881 -28.06 30.06 31.66
C LEU A 881 -29.01 29.14 32.45
N TYR A 882 -29.46 28.01 31.90
CA TYR A 882 -30.30 27.07 32.65
C TYR A 882 -29.47 26.44 33.78
N SER A 883 -28.31 25.88 33.45
CA SER A 883 -27.43 25.26 34.43
C SER A 883 -26.91 26.25 35.47
N GLN A 884 -26.60 27.49 35.07
CA GLN A 884 -26.15 28.52 36.00
C GLN A 884 -27.24 28.92 37.00
N ASN A 885 -28.46 29.24 36.53
CA ASN A 885 -29.59 29.57 37.40
C ASN A 885 -29.95 28.43 38.36
N PHE A 886 -29.90 27.18 37.88
CA PHE A 886 -30.12 26.01 38.71
C PHE A 886 -29.08 25.91 39.84
N LEU A 887 -27.79 26.12 39.53
CA LEU A 887 -26.72 26.04 40.52
C LEU A 887 -26.78 27.16 41.56
N GLU A 888 -27.04 28.40 41.16
CA GLU A 888 -27.24 29.52 42.10
C GLU A 888 -28.44 29.28 43.04
N THR A 889 -29.51 28.67 42.51
CA THR A 889 -30.75 28.41 43.27
C THR A 889 -30.62 27.23 44.24
N ASN A 890 -30.05 26.10 43.80
CA ASN A 890 -30.00 24.85 44.57
C ASN A 890 -28.74 24.72 45.45
N PHE A 891 -27.65 25.41 45.08
CA PHE A 891 -26.36 25.37 45.78
C PHE A 891 -25.92 26.80 46.17
N PRO A 892 -26.69 27.51 47.02
CA PRO A 892 -26.50 28.93 47.29
C PRO A 892 -25.17 29.23 48.00
N GLY A 893 -24.63 30.41 47.70
CA GLY A 893 -23.36 30.89 48.27
C GLY A 893 -22.11 30.41 47.52
N GLY A 894 -22.27 29.69 46.41
CA GLY A 894 -21.18 29.40 45.48
C GLY A 894 -20.78 30.60 44.61
N GLN A 895 -19.70 30.44 43.86
CA GLN A 895 -19.14 31.47 42.97
C GLN A 895 -18.73 30.88 41.64
N PHE A 896 -19.06 31.59 40.55
CA PHE A 896 -18.51 31.31 39.22
C PHE A 896 -17.08 31.86 39.10
N ARG A 897 -16.22 31.08 38.44
CA ARG A 897 -14.85 31.47 38.08
C ARG A 897 -14.54 30.93 36.69
N HIS A 898 -14.01 31.79 35.82
CA HIS A 898 -13.46 31.35 34.53
C HIS A 898 -12.12 30.64 34.74
N ILE A 899 -11.93 29.54 34.02
CA ILE A 899 -10.63 28.93 33.80
C ILE A 899 -9.94 29.77 32.73
N VAL A 900 -8.73 30.25 33.02
CA VAL A 900 -7.96 31.03 32.04
C VAL A 900 -7.39 30.07 30.99
N VAL A 901 -8.06 30.04 29.84
CA VAL A 901 -7.59 29.37 28.63
C VAL A 901 -7.32 30.45 27.56
N PRO A 902 -6.17 30.43 26.87
CA PRO A 902 -5.92 31.36 25.76
C PRO A 902 -7.00 31.26 24.70
N ASP A 903 -7.53 32.41 24.28
CA ASP A 903 -8.48 32.57 23.17
C ASP A 903 -9.84 31.84 23.31
N ASP A 904 -10.18 31.30 24.49
CA ASP A 904 -11.47 30.62 24.76
C ASP A 904 -11.97 30.88 26.21
N GLU A 905 -12.91 31.82 26.38
CA GLU A 905 -13.42 32.24 27.70
C GLU A 905 -14.55 31.32 28.25
N ASN A 906 -15.04 30.36 27.44
CA ASN A 906 -16.26 29.59 27.69
C ASN A 906 -16.17 28.59 28.87
N PHE A 907 -14.99 28.42 29.47
CA PHE A 907 -14.73 27.46 30.54
C PHE A 907 -15.02 28.04 31.92
N VAL A 908 -16.24 27.86 32.40
CA VAL A 908 -16.64 28.31 33.74
C VAL A 908 -16.70 27.13 34.70
N VAL A 909 -16.19 27.34 35.91
CA VAL A 909 -16.47 26.49 37.06
C VAL A 909 -17.32 27.23 38.09
N TYR A 910 -18.32 26.55 38.64
CA TYR A 910 -19.08 26.99 39.81
C TYR A 910 -18.61 26.20 41.02
N GLU A 911 -18.17 26.90 42.06
CA GLU A 911 -17.72 26.29 43.31
C GLU A 911 -18.68 26.66 44.44
N ALA A 912 -19.30 25.67 45.07
CA ALA A 912 -20.20 25.88 46.21
C ALA A 912 -19.57 25.41 47.53
N PRO A 913 -19.89 26.07 48.67
CA PRO A 913 -19.30 25.74 49.97
C PRO A 913 -19.74 24.36 50.49
N ALA A 914 -18.95 23.82 51.42
CA ALA A 914 -19.28 22.60 52.15
C ALA A 914 -20.51 22.75 53.07
N GLY A 915 -21.04 21.62 53.54
CA GLY A 915 -22.15 21.55 54.49
C GLY A 915 -23.54 21.47 53.84
N TRP A 916 -23.62 21.25 52.53
CA TRP A 916 -24.89 21.14 51.81
C TRP A 916 -25.55 19.77 52.02
N ASN A 917 -26.81 19.78 52.46
CA ASN A 917 -27.61 18.59 52.71
C ASN A 917 -28.45 18.25 51.46
N TRP A 918 -27.93 17.33 50.67
CA TRP A 918 -28.51 16.95 49.38
C TRP A 918 -29.93 16.36 49.50
N LEU A 919 -30.20 15.56 50.54
CA LEU A 919 -31.51 14.96 50.81
C LEU A 919 -32.59 16.02 51.09
N ALA A 920 -32.22 17.08 51.82
CA ALA A 920 -33.13 18.18 52.11
C ALA A 920 -33.45 19.00 50.84
N SER A 921 -32.46 19.20 49.96
CA SER A 921 -32.63 19.92 48.69
C SER A 921 -33.47 19.12 47.69
N TRP A 922 -33.11 17.87 47.44
CA TRP A 922 -33.85 16.98 46.52
C TRP A 922 -35.33 16.83 46.91
N ALA A 923 -35.61 16.65 48.20
CA ALA A 923 -36.97 16.57 48.72
C ALA A 923 -37.79 17.86 48.51
N THR A 924 -37.15 19.03 48.40
CA THR A 924 -37.83 20.29 48.03
C THR A 924 -38.02 20.49 46.53
N THR A 925 -37.11 19.98 45.70
CA THR A 925 -37.21 20.10 44.24
C THR A 925 -38.28 19.15 43.66
N GLU A 926 -38.26 17.86 44.03
CA GLU A 926 -39.25 16.89 43.53
C GLU A 926 -40.67 17.16 44.04
N THR A 927 -40.83 17.63 45.28
CA THR A 927 -42.17 17.97 45.81
C THR A 927 -42.80 19.19 45.14
N ALA A 928 -41.99 20.07 44.55
CA ALA A 928 -42.47 21.22 43.76
C ALA A 928 -42.98 20.79 42.37
N GLU A 929 -42.34 19.83 41.71
CA GLU A 929 -42.74 19.37 40.36
C GLU A 929 -43.84 18.30 40.39
N LEU A 930 -43.83 17.38 41.37
CA LEU A 930 -44.83 16.31 41.50
C LEU A 930 -46.05 16.68 42.35
N GLY A 931 -46.12 17.92 42.86
CA GLY A 931 -47.28 18.43 43.63
C GLY A 931 -47.57 17.67 44.94
N CYS A 932 -46.59 16.93 45.47
CA CYS A 932 -46.76 16.07 46.64
C CYS A 932 -46.68 16.84 47.96
N ILE A 933 -47.81 17.41 48.37
CA ILE A 933 -47.98 18.00 49.71
C ILE A 933 -48.17 16.87 50.74
N THR A 934 -47.08 16.57 51.47
CA THR A 934 -46.95 15.74 52.69
C THR A 934 -46.99 14.19 52.56
N ASN A 935 -46.04 13.56 53.27
CA ASN A 935 -45.87 12.11 53.52
C ASN A 935 -45.25 11.21 52.43
N CYS A 936 -44.05 11.57 51.95
CA CYS A 936 -43.12 10.58 51.38
C CYS A 936 -41.95 10.35 52.36
N VAL A 937 -41.96 9.20 53.05
CA VAL A 937 -40.80 8.67 53.79
C VAL A 937 -40.39 7.37 53.10
N PRO A 938 -39.13 7.21 52.65
CA PRO A 938 -38.69 5.96 52.05
C PRO A 938 -38.57 4.88 53.14
N GLY A 939 -39.46 3.90 53.10
CA GLY A 939 -39.25 2.59 53.74
C GLY A 939 -38.37 1.71 52.83
N PRO A 940 -37.59 0.77 53.39
CA PRO A 940 -36.58 0.04 52.63
C PRO A 940 -37.21 -0.92 51.61
N ARG A 941 -36.62 -0.92 50.40
CA ARG A 941 -36.68 -2.01 49.42
C ARG A 941 -35.32 -2.14 48.74
#